data_AF-A0A518CV87-F1
#
_entry.id   AF-A0A518CV87-F1
#
_cell.length_a   1.000
_cell.length_b   1.000
_cell.length_c   1.000
_cell.angle_alpha   90.00
_cell.angle_beta   90.00
_cell.angle_gamma   90.00
#
_symmetry.space_group_name_H-M   'P 1'
#
loop_
_entity.id
_entity.type
_entity.pdbx_description
1 polymer ?
#
loop_
_entity_poly.entity_id
_entity_poly.type
_entity_poly.pdbx_seq_one_letter_code
_entity_poly.pdbx_strand_id
1 'polypeptide(L)'
;MTSTLRPRHDANAVSARRATASARPFAAARAVLRGPAALALALALTAAPAAALQRDAPPVPDLTAGGTRDEAHDWNLGPTGARGWMWGWRLETTHARQVLVTDVAANSPADGVLAVGDVILGVGTKAFDSDPRRALGDAITAAEERSGTLRLVRWRDGDTERVTLELPVLDAYSRTAPFDCPKSDAILDRACEHIAANMKGDIDGMMNALALLATGREAYEPLVRELAHEVAKPDPTLTLEGRTSGLFAWRWGYRALFLCEYFLATGDDEVMPAIADYARTMAQGQSGVGTWGHGMAWPDLNDGRLNGRLGGYGALNQSGLVCHLALVLAKKCGVEDPDVDAAIQRANRFASFYAGKGAIPYGDHRPGWDSHDDNGKNSLAAIIFDLQGLREEARFFAKMSVASYAERERGHTGNYFSYLWGPLGVARVGPAAVAAFLGEQRWFYDLNRAHDGRFPYQGGAGMTGGEHQYGNWDCTGAFVLANTLAQQRLFITGKGVDPDQALVGAELDDAIEAGRGFDAWDLGAAHYETKRERELMDLLTSWSPAVRTRAALALAKKDEVPVRRLVRRLSNDDLATAYGACQALGELGAGAAEAVPALTELLASDDVWLRIQACFALADIGDAAREAVPEMLRLALRDDPNDPRGYTQRFLAFTLFYKGGALNMRGLLARDLDGVDRELLLPAIERLLANDDGRARACLESVYRNLPFDELAPILPAIVESVREPSPSGVMFANGIRLSGLELLGKHRVAEGMALCLDSMDVDEWGKQDRIKKGLEVLRTYGGAARELMPRLRELEQTLVGHREAKGMAEQIQLCRDAIVEIEADDAAAPVRTVAEIVAEFVAPSVDEPTRADTDDTPRLKVFILAGQSNMVGAGQVTAREDRNGGQGSLEHLVRDPATRERFAHLVDDDGAWVRRDDVWISFFEREGPLTVGYGSRADTIGPELGFGHVVGDAFDTPVLLIKVAWGGKSLAVDFRPPSAGGDVGPFYTQLIEQVRAVLGSLDERFPALEYDAVELVGFGWHQGWNDRIDQEFNDAYEENMACFIRDVRRELDAPDLPFVIAETGMNGPDETHPRALSLMAAQRAVAEREEFRGTVAFVATQDFWRRAEESPSGQGYHWNSNAETYYLIGDALGRALLTLLGGVQGEAPAAPLDR
;
A
#
# COMPACT_ATOMS: atom_id res chain seq x y z
N MET A 1 -54.43 -20.25 -15.73
CA MET A 1 -54.97 -20.67 -14.42
C MET A 1 -54.51 -22.09 -14.15
N THR A 2 -53.82 -22.28 -13.01
CA THR A 2 -53.70 -23.50 -12.18
C THR A 2 -53.19 -24.79 -12.86
N SER A 3 -52.29 -25.61 -12.32
CA SER A 3 -51.70 -25.75 -10.99
C SER A 3 -50.75 -26.96 -11.06
N THR A 4 -49.64 -26.88 -10.32
CA THR A 4 -48.91 -27.92 -9.56
C THR A 4 -48.67 -29.33 -10.15
N LEU A 5 -47.47 -29.87 -9.91
CA LEU A 5 -47.22 -30.95 -8.94
C LEU A 5 -45.75 -31.44 -8.96
N ARG A 6 -45.15 -31.55 -7.76
CA ARG A 6 -43.96 -32.40 -7.46
C ARG A 6 -44.37 -33.88 -7.53
N PRO A 7 -43.43 -34.86 -7.68
CA PRO A 7 -42.76 -35.48 -6.51
C PRO A 7 -41.33 -36.02 -6.76
N ARG A 8 -40.70 -36.50 -5.67
CA ARG A 8 -39.34 -37.02 -5.50
C ARG A 8 -39.32 -38.55 -5.33
N HIS A 9 -38.19 -39.18 -5.72
CA HIS A 9 -37.57 -40.44 -5.25
C HIS A 9 -38.35 -41.78 -5.45
N ASP A 10 -37.76 -42.95 -5.70
CA ASP A 10 -36.37 -43.44 -5.83
C ASP A 10 -36.38 -44.87 -6.42
N ALA A 11 -35.17 -45.36 -6.76
CA ALA A 11 -34.69 -46.76 -6.80
C ALA A 11 -34.59 -47.50 -8.15
N ASN A 12 -33.34 -47.51 -8.68
CA ASN A 12 -32.46 -48.66 -9.03
C ASN A 12 -33.13 -49.96 -9.54
N ALA A 13 -32.65 -50.69 -10.55
CA ALA A 13 -31.26 -51.01 -10.88
C ALA A 13 -31.17 -51.84 -12.20
N VAL A 14 -29.97 -51.84 -12.79
CA VAL A 14 -29.39 -52.86 -13.69
C VAL A 14 -30.08 -53.11 -15.06
N SER A 15 -29.54 -52.50 -16.12
CA SER A 15 -28.73 -53.21 -17.15
C SER A 15 -28.39 -52.23 -18.28
N ALA A 16 -27.11 -52.11 -18.62
CA ALA A 16 -26.61 -51.79 -19.96
C ALA A 16 -25.09 -51.61 -19.90
N ARG A 17 -24.37 -52.73 -19.98
CA ARG A 17 -22.97 -52.73 -20.41
C ARG A 17 -22.96 -52.70 -21.95
N ARG A 18 -22.09 -51.85 -22.50
CA ARG A 18 -21.71 -51.69 -23.92
C ARG A 18 -22.66 -50.88 -24.81
N ALA A 19 -22.53 -49.56 -24.73
CA ALA A 19 -22.32 -48.64 -25.86
C ALA A 19 -22.41 -47.21 -25.33
N THR A 20 -21.29 -46.48 -25.25
CA THR A 20 -21.18 -45.00 -25.29
C THR A 20 -19.77 -44.60 -24.84
N ALA A 21 -18.85 -44.48 -25.80
CA ALA A 21 -17.59 -43.79 -25.64
C ALA A 21 -17.61 -42.58 -26.61
N SER A 22 -18.06 -41.43 -26.10
CA SER A 22 -17.79 -40.07 -26.57
C SER A 22 -18.74 -39.11 -25.85
N ALA A 23 -18.23 -37.93 -25.50
CA ALA A 23 -18.92 -36.77 -24.93
C ALA A 23 -19.36 -36.84 -23.45
N ARG A 24 -18.50 -36.37 -22.52
CA ARG A 24 -18.84 -35.53 -21.34
C ARG A 24 -17.59 -34.80 -20.79
N PRO A 25 -17.38 -33.49 -21.01
CA PRO A 25 -16.56 -32.65 -20.13
C PRO A 25 -17.41 -32.16 -18.94
N PHE A 26 -16.77 -31.68 -17.86
CA PHE A 26 -17.37 -31.27 -16.58
C PHE A 26 -17.84 -32.38 -15.63
N ALA A 27 -16.91 -33.28 -15.27
CA ALA A 27 -16.93 -33.97 -13.97
C ALA A 27 -15.54 -34.51 -13.62
N ALA A 28 -14.50 -33.67 -13.68
CA ALA A 28 -13.15 -34.02 -13.23
C ALA A 28 -12.38 -32.76 -12.79
N ALA A 29 -12.97 -31.97 -11.89
CA ALA A 29 -12.26 -31.00 -11.04
C ALA A 29 -12.56 -31.34 -9.56
N ARG A 30 -12.55 -32.64 -9.24
CA ARG A 30 -12.81 -33.14 -7.89
C ARG A 30 -11.98 -34.37 -7.54
N ALA A 31 -10.71 -34.38 -7.94
CA ALA A 31 -9.66 -35.22 -7.36
C ALA A 31 -8.32 -34.91 -8.06
N VAL A 32 -7.55 -33.97 -7.53
CA VAL A 32 -6.14 -34.08 -7.11
C VAL A 32 -5.78 -32.75 -6.45
N LEU A 33 -6.08 -32.65 -5.15
CA LEU A 33 -5.39 -31.83 -4.16
C LEU A 33 -5.58 -32.57 -2.84
N ARG A 34 -4.94 -33.74 -2.75
CA ARG A 34 -4.79 -34.50 -1.50
C ARG A 34 -3.30 -34.74 -1.33
N GLY A 35 -2.69 -33.96 -0.46
CA GLY A 35 -1.29 -34.07 -0.07
C GLY A 35 -0.58 -32.72 -0.07
N PRO A 36 0.40 -32.51 0.83
CA PRO A 36 1.11 -31.23 1.03
C PRO A 36 2.09 -30.91 -0.10
N ALA A 37 1.78 -31.29 -1.35
CA ALA A 37 2.61 -31.05 -2.53
C ALA A 37 2.20 -29.79 -3.32
N ALA A 38 1.18 -29.05 -2.85
CA ALA A 38 0.99 -27.63 -3.22
C ALA A 38 1.99 -26.71 -2.50
N LEU A 39 2.73 -27.26 -1.53
CA LEU A 39 3.65 -26.61 -0.60
C LEU A 39 5.09 -26.53 -1.15
N ALA A 40 5.28 -26.10 -2.39
CA ALA A 40 6.62 -25.79 -2.94
C ALA A 40 6.61 -24.83 -4.14
N LEU A 41 5.53 -24.74 -4.92
CA LEU A 41 5.51 -23.93 -6.14
C LEU A 41 5.10 -22.46 -5.95
N ALA A 42 4.53 -22.10 -4.79
CA ALA A 42 4.00 -20.76 -4.53
C ALA A 42 4.97 -19.82 -3.78
N LEU A 43 6.13 -20.32 -3.34
CA LEU A 43 7.15 -19.56 -2.59
C LEU A 43 8.42 -19.27 -3.40
N ALA A 44 8.45 -19.59 -4.71
CA ALA A 44 9.67 -19.56 -5.51
C ALA A 44 9.74 -18.50 -6.62
N LEU A 45 8.81 -17.53 -6.74
CA LEU A 45 8.86 -16.56 -7.85
C LEU A 45 8.58 -15.10 -7.44
N THR A 46 9.16 -14.65 -6.32
CA THR A 46 9.46 -13.22 -6.10
C THR A 46 10.97 -12.95 -6.07
N ALA A 47 11.71 -13.78 -6.83
CA ALA A 47 13.12 -14.13 -6.79
C ALA A 47 13.26 -15.61 -6.37
N ALA A 48 13.19 -16.54 -7.34
CA ALA A 48 13.96 -17.76 -7.15
C ALA A 48 15.42 -17.31 -7.09
N PRO A 49 16.20 -17.62 -6.02
CA PRO A 49 17.63 -17.67 -6.21
C PRO A 49 17.88 -18.66 -7.35
N ALA A 50 18.81 -18.33 -8.24
CA ALA A 50 19.29 -19.24 -9.27
C ALA A 50 19.93 -20.49 -8.64
N ALA A 51 19.11 -21.42 -8.13
CA ALA A 51 19.53 -22.66 -7.49
C ALA A 51 18.34 -23.64 -7.52
N ALA A 52 18.28 -24.69 -8.33
CA ALA A 52 19.25 -25.30 -9.22
C ALA A 52 18.60 -25.54 -10.58
N LEU A 53 19.08 -24.85 -11.60
CA LEU A 53 18.84 -25.22 -12.99
C LEU A 53 19.52 -26.57 -13.23
N GLN A 54 18.77 -27.55 -13.72
CA GLN A 54 19.34 -28.53 -14.63
C GLN A 54 19.96 -27.69 -15.76
N ARG A 55 21.29 -27.52 -15.72
CA ARG A 55 21.98 -26.49 -16.51
C ARG A 55 21.94 -26.77 -18.01
N ASP A 56 21.77 -28.02 -18.40
CA ASP A 56 21.78 -28.44 -19.79
C ASP A 56 20.36 -28.61 -20.31
N ALA A 57 20.05 -27.93 -21.42
CA ALA A 57 18.82 -28.12 -22.16
C ALA A 57 18.72 -29.60 -22.62
N PRO A 58 17.50 -30.18 -22.66
CA PRO A 58 17.33 -31.51 -23.24
C PRO A 58 17.75 -31.50 -24.72
N PRO A 59 18.23 -32.64 -25.26
CA PRO A 59 18.62 -32.69 -26.67
C PRO A 59 17.42 -32.38 -27.56
N VAL A 60 17.66 -31.61 -28.63
CA VAL A 60 16.64 -31.35 -29.66
C VAL A 60 16.41 -32.66 -30.44
N PRO A 61 15.19 -33.20 -30.47
CA PRO A 61 14.91 -34.43 -31.20
C PRO A 61 14.96 -34.17 -32.72
N ASP A 62 15.54 -35.11 -33.45
CA ASP A 62 15.43 -35.15 -34.91
C ASP A 62 14.23 -36.02 -35.30
N LEU A 63 13.11 -35.36 -35.61
CA LEU A 63 11.84 -35.98 -36.00
C LEU A 63 11.94 -36.73 -37.33
N THR A 64 12.91 -36.40 -38.18
CA THR A 64 13.17 -37.12 -39.44
C THR A 64 14.00 -38.39 -39.26
N ALA A 65 14.64 -38.54 -38.09
CA ALA A 65 15.48 -39.67 -37.72
C ALA A 65 14.90 -40.49 -36.54
N GLY A 66 13.58 -40.43 -36.34
CA GLY A 66 12.89 -41.23 -35.31
C GLY A 66 12.88 -40.63 -33.91
N GLY A 67 13.28 -39.36 -33.76
CA GLY A 67 13.10 -38.60 -32.52
C GLY A 67 11.61 -38.44 -32.17
N THR A 68 11.29 -38.48 -30.88
CA THR A 68 9.91 -38.39 -30.39
C THR A 68 9.64 -37.04 -29.76
N ARG A 69 8.43 -36.50 -29.99
CA ARG A 69 7.93 -35.33 -29.27
C ARG A 69 7.54 -35.65 -27.83
N ASP A 70 7.48 -34.62 -26.99
CA ASP A 70 6.72 -34.65 -25.74
C ASP A 70 5.24 -34.25 -25.96
N GLU A 71 4.44 -34.22 -24.89
CA GLU A 71 3.04 -33.77 -24.93
C GLU A 71 2.88 -32.25 -24.81
N ALA A 72 3.98 -31.50 -24.65
CA ALA A 72 3.97 -30.06 -24.52
C ALA A 72 4.21 -29.39 -25.88
N HIS A 73 4.25 -28.05 -25.96
CA HIS A 73 4.77 -27.33 -27.13
C HIS A 73 4.01 -27.49 -28.45
N ASP A 74 2.69 -27.65 -28.41
CA ASP A 74 1.84 -27.64 -29.59
C ASP A 74 1.36 -26.22 -29.94
N TRP A 75 1.62 -25.77 -31.16
CA TRP A 75 1.40 -24.40 -31.61
C TRP A 75 0.44 -24.31 -32.78
N ASN A 76 -0.36 -23.24 -32.82
CA ASN A 76 -1.03 -22.83 -34.05
C ASN A 76 0.03 -22.44 -35.10
N LEU A 77 -0.13 -22.91 -36.34
CA LEU A 77 0.78 -22.57 -37.46
C LEU A 77 0.17 -21.49 -38.36
N GLY A 78 -0.38 -20.46 -37.74
CA GLY A 78 -1.01 -19.33 -38.41
C GLY A 78 -2.31 -19.68 -39.12
N PRO A 79 -2.69 -18.90 -40.15
CA PRO A 79 -3.93 -19.08 -40.89
C PRO A 79 -3.91 -20.29 -41.83
N THR A 80 -2.93 -21.19 -41.69
CA THR A 80 -2.83 -22.42 -42.47
C THR A 80 -3.90 -23.44 -42.08
N GLY A 81 -4.40 -23.37 -40.84
CA GLY A 81 -5.29 -24.37 -40.25
C GLY A 81 -4.58 -25.64 -39.78
N ALA A 82 -3.25 -25.68 -39.83
CA ALA A 82 -2.45 -26.71 -39.19
C ALA A 82 -2.01 -26.31 -37.77
N ARG A 83 -1.81 -27.31 -36.93
CA ARG A 83 -1.07 -27.19 -35.66
C ARG A 83 0.22 -27.98 -35.74
N GLY A 84 1.22 -27.57 -34.96
CA GLY A 84 2.51 -28.22 -34.97
C GLY A 84 3.24 -28.17 -33.65
N TRP A 85 3.88 -29.29 -33.31
CA TRP A 85 4.79 -29.43 -32.20
C TRP A 85 6.17 -28.91 -32.58
N MET A 86 6.77 -28.11 -31.70
CA MET A 86 8.13 -27.60 -31.84
C MET A 86 8.89 -27.86 -30.57
N TRP A 87 10.17 -28.21 -30.66
CA TRP A 87 10.98 -28.32 -29.45
C TRP A 87 11.03 -26.98 -28.72
N GLY A 88 10.82 -27.00 -27.41
CA GLY A 88 10.97 -25.84 -26.56
C GLY A 88 11.40 -26.24 -25.16
N TRP A 89 12.03 -25.32 -24.45
CA TRP A 89 12.49 -25.55 -23.08
C TRP A 89 12.54 -24.23 -22.32
N ARG A 90 11.77 -24.11 -21.22
CA ARG A 90 11.73 -22.88 -20.38
C ARG A 90 11.50 -21.58 -21.18
N LEU A 91 10.46 -21.53 -22.00
CA LEU A 91 10.14 -20.39 -22.90
C LEU A 91 11.13 -20.16 -24.06
N GLU A 92 12.15 -21.00 -24.20
CA GLU A 92 13.14 -20.92 -25.28
C GLU A 92 12.82 -21.88 -26.43
N THR A 93 12.96 -21.42 -27.68
CA THR A 93 12.81 -22.24 -28.92
C THR A 93 13.92 -22.00 -29.94
N THR A 94 14.95 -21.23 -29.60
CA THR A 94 16.06 -20.83 -30.48
C THR A 94 16.80 -22.02 -31.09
N HIS A 95 16.75 -23.20 -30.47
CA HIS A 95 17.36 -24.43 -30.99
C HIS A 95 16.40 -25.34 -31.76
N ALA A 96 15.10 -25.04 -31.82
CA ALA A 96 14.15 -25.82 -32.61
C ALA A 96 14.43 -25.66 -34.11
N ARG A 97 14.50 -26.76 -34.87
CA ARG A 97 14.79 -26.73 -36.31
C ARG A 97 13.76 -27.47 -37.16
N GLN A 98 12.73 -28.00 -36.52
CA GLN A 98 11.71 -28.85 -37.13
C GLN A 98 10.37 -28.59 -36.44
N VAL A 99 9.29 -28.64 -37.22
CA VAL A 99 7.91 -28.57 -36.71
C VAL A 99 7.18 -29.84 -37.12
N LEU A 100 6.76 -30.65 -36.16
CA LEU A 100 5.93 -31.84 -36.43
C LEU A 100 4.48 -31.42 -36.54
N VAL A 101 3.81 -31.66 -37.65
CA VAL A 101 2.38 -31.39 -37.82
C VAL A 101 1.57 -32.35 -36.93
N THR A 102 0.74 -31.77 -36.07
CA THR A 102 -0.01 -32.48 -35.03
C THR A 102 -1.50 -32.55 -35.31
N ASP A 103 -2.02 -31.57 -36.04
CA ASP A 103 -3.43 -31.48 -36.43
C ASP A 103 -3.55 -30.67 -37.73
N VAL A 104 -4.57 -30.97 -38.53
CA VAL A 104 -4.91 -30.24 -39.77
C VAL A 104 -6.43 -30.11 -39.84
N ALA A 105 -6.91 -28.87 -39.78
CA ALA A 105 -8.34 -28.58 -39.86
C ALA A 105 -8.89 -28.84 -41.26
N ALA A 106 -10.08 -29.44 -41.33
CA ALA A 106 -10.79 -29.63 -42.60
C ALA A 106 -11.19 -28.28 -43.24
N ASN A 107 -11.16 -28.23 -44.57
CA ASN A 107 -11.42 -27.01 -45.37
C ASN A 107 -10.48 -25.84 -45.06
N SER A 108 -9.30 -26.10 -44.50
CA SER A 108 -8.26 -25.10 -44.29
C SER A 108 -7.26 -25.08 -45.44
N PRO A 109 -6.41 -24.03 -45.56
CA PRO A 109 -5.32 -24.01 -46.54
C PRO A 109 -4.36 -25.22 -46.48
N ALA A 110 -4.23 -25.85 -45.30
CA ALA A 110 -3.40 -27.04 -45.10
C ALA A 110 -4.12 -28.35 -45.46
N ASP A 111 -5.45 -28.34 -45.59
CA ASP A 111 -6.23 -29.53 -45.91
C ASP A 111 -5.84 -30.11 -47.28
N GLY A 112 -5.54 -31.40 -47.32
CA GLY A 112 -5.05 -32.09 -48.51
C GLY A 112 -3.60 -31.79 -48.92
N VAL A 113 -2.92 -30.82 -48.28
CA VAL A 113 -1.50 -30.47 -48.56
C VAL A 113 -0.58 -31.01 -47.46
N LEU A 114 -0.96 -30.78 -46.19
CA LEU A 114 -0.28 -31.31 -45.01
C LEU A 114 -1.10 -32.44 -44.39
N ALA A 115 -0.42 -33.29 -43.63
CA ALA A 115 -1.02 -34.38 -42.87
C ALA A 115 -0.35 -34.49 -41.50
N VAL A 116 -1.09 -35.03 -40.52
CA VAL A 116 -0.52 -35.34 -39.19
C VAL A 116 0.66 -36.30 -39.36
N GLY A 117 1.80 -35.95 -38.75
CA GLY A 117 3.06 -36.69 -38.90
C GLY A 117 4.07 -36.06 -39.87
N ASP A 118 3.65 -35.10 -40.69
CA ASP A 118 4.59 -34.33 -41.52
C ASP A 118 5.58 -33.54 -40.66
N VAL A 119 6.82 -33.39 -41.14
CA VAL A 119 7.82 -32.53 -40.49
C VAL A 119 8.14 -31.35 -41.40
N ILE A 120 7.83 -30.14 -40.96
CA ILE A 120 8.22 -28.91 -41.65
C ILE A 120 9.66 -28.59 -41.25
N LEU A 121 10.54 -28.54 -42.24
CA LEU A 121 11.98 -28.28 -42.08
C LEU A 121 12.35 -26.81 -42.34
N GLY A 122 11.46 -26.02 -42.92
CA GLY A 122 11.69 -24.61 -43.18
C GLY A 122 10.65 -23.96 -44.09
N VAL A 123 10.89 -22.68 -44.41
CA VAL A 123 10.01 -21.82 -45.20
C VAL A 123 10.67 -21.41 -46.53
N GLY A 124 9.88 -21.34 -47.59
CA GLY A 124 10.34 -21.01 -48.93
C GLY A 124 11.33 -22.03 -49.50
N THR A 125 12.61 -21.66 -49.54
CA THR A 125 13.71 -22.53 -49.99
C THR A 125 14.74 -22.80 -48.89
N LYS A 126 14.54 -22.23 -47.70
CA LYS A 126 15.50 -22.26 -46.61
C LYS A 126 15.01 -23.20 -45.52
N ALA A 127 15.93 -24.01 -44.98
CA ALA A 127 15.69 -24.69 -43.72
C ALA A 127 15.59 -23.66 -42.58
N PHE A 128 14.93 -24.00 -41.48
CA PHE A 128 14.97 -23.20 -40.27
C PHE A 128 16.42 -23.11 -39.77
N ASP A 129 16.92 -21.90 -39.57
CA ASP A 129 18.23 -21.60 -38.96
C ASP A 129 18.08 -20.82 -37.64
N SER A 130 16.86 -20.34 -37.34
CA SER A 130 16.43 -19.63 -36.13
C SER A 130 15.17 -20.26 -35.53
N ASP A 131 14.56 -19.58 -34.54
CA ASP A 131 13.23 -19.92 -34.00
C ASP A 131 12.18 -20.11 -35.13
N PRO A 132 11.65 -21.34 -35.31
CA PRO A 132 10.69 -21.64 -36.38
C PRO A 132 9.39 -20.86 -36.26
N ARG A 133 8.99 -20.47 -35.03
CA ARG A 133 7.76 -19.71 -34.78
C ARG A 133 7.83 -18.34 -35.45
N ARG A 134 8.92 -17.62 -35.22
CA ARG A 134 9.19 -16.30 -35.83
C ARG A 134 9.31 -16.41 -37.34
N ALA A 135 10.08 -17.38 -37.83
CA ALA A 135 10.26 -17.60 -39.26
C ALA A 135 8.94 -17.94 -39.99
N LEU A 136 8.05 -18.73 -39.37
CA LEU A 136 6.72 -19.00 -39.90
C LEU A 136 5.83 -17.76 -39.86
N GLY A 137 5.82 -17.01 -38.75
CA GLY A 137 5.08 -15.74 -38.64
C GLY A 137 5.48 -14.75 -39.74
N ASP A 138 6.77 -14.52 -39.93
CA ASP A 138 7.29 -13.63 -40.98
C ASP A 138 6.94 -14.14 -42.40
N ALA A 139 6.98 -15.45 -42.62
CA ALA A 139 6.60 -16.05 -43.90
C ALA A 139 5.10 -15.91 -44.20
N ILE A 140 4.25 -16.02 -43.17
CA ILE A 140 2.82 -15.75 -43.27
C ILE A 140 2.59 -14.28 -43.64
N THR A 141 3.23 -13.35 -42.92
CA THR A 141 3.13 -11.92 -43.21
C THR A 141 3.49 -11.63 -44.67
N ALA A 142 4.61 -12.20 -45.16
CA ALA A 142 5.06 -12.00 -46.53
C ALA A 142 4.14 -12.65 -47.58
N ALA A 143 3.53 -13.80 -47.28
CA ALA A 143 2.61 -14.48 -48.19
C ALA A 143 1.33 -13.64 -48.39
N GLU A 144 0.72 -13.18 -47.29
CA GLU A 144 -0.53 -12.40 -47.30
C GLU A 144 -0.38 -10.99 -47.88
N GLU A 145 0.83 -10.43 -47.89
CA GLU A 145 1.14 -9.13 -48.50
C GLU A 145 0.93 -9.12 -50.02
N ARG A 146 1.27 -10.22 -50.72
CA ARG A 146 1.44 -10.20 -52.18
C ARG A 146 0.65 -11.23 -52.95
N SER A 147 0.76 -12.49 -52.55
CA SER A 147 0.44 -13.62 -53.44
C SER A 147 -0.49 -14.65 -52.85
N GLY A 148 -0.66 -14.66 -51.52
CA GLY A 148 -1.33 -15.75 -50.80
C GLY A 148 -0.47 -17.01 -50.69
N THR A 149 0.55 -17.19 -51.50
CA THR A 149 1.34 -18.41 -51.56
C THR A 149 2.37 -18.50 -50.41
N LEU A 150 2.10 -19.37 -49.43
CA LEU A 150 3.07 -19.80 -48.41
C LEU A 150 3.73 -21.12 -48.84
N ARG A 151 5.06 -21.11 -49.04
CA ARG A 151 5.83 -22.30 -49.40
C ARG A 151 6.52 -22.88 -48.19
N LEU A 152 6.41 -24.20 -47.99
CA LEU A 152 7.06 -24.93 -46.91
C LEU A 152 7.94 -26.04 -47.45
N VAL A 153 9.03 -26.34 -46.74
CA VAL A 153 9.86 -27.53 -46.96
C VAL A 153 9.32 -28.63 -46.05
N ARG A 154 8.63 -29.61 -46.63
CA ARG A 154 7.96 -30.70 -45.91
C ARG A 154 8.73 -32.00 -46.08
N TRP A 155 8.95 -32.70 -44.99
CA TRP A 155 9.42 -34.08 -44.95
C TRP A 155 8.26 -35.01 -44.60
N ARG A 156 8.12 -36.12 -45.37
CA ARG A 156 7.14 -37.19 -45.14
C ARG A 156 7.74 -38.52 -45.60
N ASP A 157 7.72 -39.54 -44.75
CA ASP A 157 8.13 -40.92 -45.09
C ASP A 157 9.51 -41.03 -45.76
N GLY A 158 10.46 -40.17 -45.38
CA GLY A 158 11.82 -40.16 -45.93
C GLY A 158 12.04 -39.19 -47.10
N ASP A 159 10.98 -38.67 -47.70
CA ASP A 159 11.06 -37.73 -48.82
C ASP A 159 10.92 -36.27 -48.37
N THR A 160 11.80 -35.41 -48.87
CA THR A 160 11.73 -33.96 -48.66
C THR A 160 11.25 -33.28 -49.93
N GLU A 161 10.11 -32.58 -49.85
CA GLU A 161 9.55 -31.84 -50.97
C GLU A 161 9.14 -30.42 -50.58
N ARG A 162 8.87 -29.61 -51.60
CA ARG A 162 8.33 -28.26 -51.41
C ARG A 162 6.83 -28.31 -51.64
N VAL A 163 6.08 -27.91 -50.63
CA VAL A 163 4.62 -27.80 -50.71
C VAL A 163 4.21 -26.33 -50.67
N THR A 164 3.07 -26.05 -51.28
CA THR A 164 2.49 -24.71 -51.35
C THR A 164 1.13 -24.73 -50.67
N LEU A 165 0.92 -23.78 -49.77
CA LEU A 165 -0.34 -23.46 -49.11
C LEU A 165 -0.86 -22.14 -49.65
N GLU A 166 -2.15 -22.07 -49.98
CA GLU A 166 -2.78 -20.83 -50.46
C GLU A 166 -3.52 -20.14 -49.32
N LEU A 167 -2.95 -19.03 -48.85
CA LEU A 167 -3.48 -18.16 -47.83
C LEU A 167 -4.28 -17.00 -48.45
N PRO A 168 -5.22 -16.40 -47.71
CA PRO A 168 -5.89 -15.17 -48.12
C PRO A 168 -4.89 -14.00 -48.29
N VAL A 169 -5.05 -13.19 -49.33
CA VAL A 169 -4.29 -11.93 -49.47
C VAL A 169 -4.96 -10.85 -48.64
N LEU A 170 -4.22 -10.26 -47.69
CA LEU A 170 -4.71 -9.26 -46.73
C LEU A 170 -4.03 -7.89 -46.86
N ASP A 171 -3.12 -7.70 -47.83
CA ASP A 171 -2.27 -6.51 -47.99
C ASP A 171 -1.08 -6.46 -47.01
N ALA A 172 -0.19 -5.48 -47.18
CA ALA A 172 0.92 -5.20 -46.30
C ALA A 172 0.45 -4.57 -44.98
N TYR A 173 1.18 -4.78 -43.89
CA TYR A 173 1.02 -3.93 -42.72
C TYR A 173 1.51 -2.51 -43.02
N SER A 174 0.65 -1.51 -42.81
CA SER A 174 1.05 -0.10 -42.81
C SER A 174 2.14 0.18 -41.78
N ARG A 175 2.93 1.24 -42.00
CA ARG A 175 3.92 1.72 -41.01
C ARG A 175 3.29 2.14 -39.68
N THR A 176 2.03 2.56 -39.74
CA THR A 176 1.21 3.00 -38.62
C THR A 176 0.31 1.90 -38.06
N ALA A 177 0.42 0.65 -38.52
CA ALA A 177 -0.48 -0.42 -38.08
C ALA A 177 -0.55 -0.50 -36.54
N PRO A 178 -1.75 -0.54 -35.95
CA PRO A 178 -3.02 -0.91 -36.59
C PRO A 178 -3.80 0.27 -37.18
N PHE A 179 -3.29 1.50 -37.08
CA PHE A 179 -3.93 2.69 -37.63
C PHE A 179 -3.72 2.77 -39.14
N ASP A 180 -4.79 3.10 -39.88
CA ASP A 180 -4.79 3.25 -41.34
C ASP A 180 -4.15 2.04 -42.06
N CYS A 181 -4.58 0.83 -41.68
CA CYS A 181 -3.96 -0.41 -42.09
C CYS A 181 -5.00 -1.41 -42.63
N PRO A 182 -5.14 -1.56 -43.96
CA PRO A 182 -6.11 -2.48 -44.57
C PRO A 182 -5.98 -3.92 -44.06
N LYS A 183 -4.75 -4.42 -43.84
CA LYS A 183 -4.52 -5.73 -43.24
C LYS A 183 -5.10 -5.84 -41.84
N SER A 184 -4.94 -4.81 -41.01
CA SER A 184 -5.48 -4.79 -39.64
C SER A 184 -7.01 -4.76 -39.65
N ASP A 185 -7.62 -4.02 -40.57
CA ASP A 185 -9.08 -3.98 -40.75
C ASP A 185 -9.62 -5.35 -41.19
N ALA A 186 -8.97 -6.00 -42.17
CA ALA A 186 -9.36 -7.32 -42.65
C ALA A 186 -9.22 -8.42 -41.58
N ILE A 187 -8.21 -8.31 -40.71
CA ILE A 187 -8.06 -9.21 -39.55
C ILE A 187 -9.20 -8.97 -38.55
N LEU A 188 -9.50 -7.71 -38.24
CA LEU A 188 -10.58 -7.35 -37.33
C LEU A 188 -11.94 -7.84 -37.84
N ASP A 189 -12.23 -7.69 -39.14
CA ASP A 189 -13.49 -8.15 -39.75
C ASP A 189 -13.75 -9.63 -39.51
N ARG A 190 -12.76 -10.47 -39.82
CA ARG A 190 -12.87 -11.93 -39.70
C ARG A 190 -12.96 -12.37 -38.24
N ALA A 191 -12.24 -11.68 -37.35
CA ALA A 191 -12.34 -11.90 -35.92
C ALA A 191 -13.72 -11.53 -35.37
N CYS A 192 -14.30 -10.41 -35.82
CA CYS A 192 -15.66 -10.02 -35.42
C CYS A 192 -16.71 -11.02 -35.93
N GLU A 193 -16.58 -11.55 -37.14
CA GLU A 193 -17.43 -12.64 -37.65
C GLU A 193 -17.34 -13.89 -36.76
N HIS A 194 -16.12 -14.29 -36.38
CA HIS A 194 -15.92 -15.41 -35.46
C HIS A 194 -16.59 -15.17 -34.10
N ILE A 195 -16.30 -14.02 -33.48
CA ILE A 195 -16.83 -13.66 -32.16
C ILE A 195 -18.37 -13.64 -32.20
N ALA A 196 -18.96 -13.00 -33.22
CA ALA A 196 -20.40 -12.90 -33.35
C ALA A 196 -21.09 -14.27 -33.45
N ALA A 197 -20.42 -15.26 -34.06
CA ALA A 197 -20.91 -16.63 -34.17
C ALA A 197 -20.69 -17.49 -32.90
N ASN A 198 -19.81 -17.07 -31.98
CA ASN A 198 -19.33 -17.90 -30.86
C ASN A 198 -19.42 -17.22 -29.49
N MET A 199 -20.23 -16.17 -29.35
CA MET A 199 -20.35 -15.37 -28.12
C MET A 199 -20.70 -16.21 -26.87
N LYS A 200 -20.07 -15.90 -25.74
CA LYS A 200 -20.27 -16.55 -24.42
C LYS A 200 -20.34 -15.51 -23.31
N GLY A 201 -20.77 -15.93 -22.10
CA GLY A 201 -20.96 -15.04 -20.95
C GLY A 201 -19.85 -15.02 -19.88
N ASP A 202 -18.72 -15.69 -20.13
CA ASP A 202 -17.56 -15.69 -19.22
C ASP A 202 -16.60 -14.50 -19.51
N ILE A 203 -15.45 -14.43 -18.83
CA ILE A 203 -14.49 -13.31 -18.95
C ILE A 203 -14.03 -13.11 -20.41
N ASP A 204 -13.65 -14.19 -21.09
CA ASP A 204 -13.26 -14.16 -22.50
C ASP A 204 -14.39 -13.64 -23.39
N GLY A 205 -15.62 -14.13 -23.17
CA GLY A 205 -16.81 -13.66 -23.85
C GLY A 205 -17.09 -12.15 -23.68
N MET A 206 -16.95 -11.63 -22.47
CA MET A 206 -17.08 -10.19 -22.21
C MET A 206 -15.99 -9.38 -22.92
N MET A 207 -14.74 -9.85 -22.96
CA MET A 207 -13.67 -9.17 -23.71
C MET A 207 -13.93 -9.23 -25.23
N ASN A 208 -14.48 -10.33 -25.73
CA ASN A 208 -14.88 -10.47 -27.12
C ASN A 208 -16.04 -9.52 -27.47
N ALA A 209 -17.02 -9.36 -26.58
CA ALA A 209 -18.09 -8.38 -26.73
C ALA A 209 -17.58 -6.93 -26.72
N LEU A 210 -16.59 -6.60 -25.87
CA LEU A 210 -15.93 -5.29 -25.92
C LEU A 210 -15.22 -5.05 -27.25
N ALA A 211 -14.61 -6.08 -27.85
CA ALA A 211 -14.03 -5.95 -29.19
C ALA A 211 -15.08 -5.60 -30.25
N LEU A 212 -16.24 -6.26 -30.23
CA LEU A 212 -17.36 -5.92 -31.12
C LEU A 212 -17.87 -4.49 -30.88
N LEU A 213 -18.09 -4.12 -29.61
CA LEU A 213 -18.57 -2.80 -29.23
C LEU A 213 -17.60 -1.70 -29.66
N ALA A 214 -16.29 -1.93 -29.51
CA ALA A 214 -15.26 -0.98 -29.87
C ALA A 214 -15.20 -0.68 -31.38
N THR A 215 -15.71 -1.57 -32.24
CA THR A 215 -15.82 -1.31 -33.68
C THR A 215 -16.83 -0.20 -34.02
N GLY A 216 -17.82 0.04 -33.16
CA GLY A 216 -18.92 0.97 -33.42
C GLY A 216 -19.89 0.51 -34.52
N ARG A 217 -19.85 -0.75 -34.96
CA ARG A 217 -20.72 -1.29 -36.02
C ARG A 217 -22.08 -1.67 -35.45
N GLU A 218 -23.14 -1.05 -35.98
CA GLU A 218 -24.54 -1.30 -35.59
C GLU A 218 -24.94 -2.79 -35.72
N ALA A 219 -24.35 -3.52 -36.67
CA ALA A 219 -24.63 -4.94 -36.89
C ALA A 219 -24.38 -5.83 -35.67
N TYR A 220 -23.51 -5.43 -34.75
CA TYR A 220 -23.17 -6.19 -33.55
C TYR A 220 -23.88 -5.68 -32.28
N GLU A 221 -24.54 -4.52 -32.34
CA GLU A 221 -25.20 -3.92 -31.17
C GLU A 221 -26.22 -4.86 -30.50
N PRO A 222 -27.12 -5.57 -31.23
CA PRO A 222 -28.09 -6.45 -30.58
C PRO A 222 -27.44 -7.56 -29.75
N LEU A 223 -26.33 -8.12 -30.26
CA LEU A 223 -25.61 -9.20 -29.58
C LEU A 223 -24.90 -8.71 -28.31
N VAL A 224 -24.26 -7.54 -28.37
CA VAL A 224 -23.59 -6.95 -27.21
C VAL A 224 -24.62 -6.52 -26.15
N ARG A 225 -25.74 -5.92 -26.58
CA ARG A 225 -26.85 -5.55 -25.69
C ARG A 225 -27.43 -6.76 -24.97
N GLU A 226 -27.69 -7.85 -25.67
CA GLU A 226 -28.19 -9.09 -25.07
C GLU A 226 -27.25 -9.60 -23.96
N LEU A 227 -25.95 -9.63 -24.23
CA LEU A 227 -24.97 -10.03 -23.22
C LEU A 227 -24.91 -9.03 -22.04
N ALA A 228 -24.94 -7.72 -22.30
CA ALA A 228 -24.94 -6.70 -21.26
C ALA A 228 -26.15 -6.85 -20.31
N HIS A 229 -27.33 -7.08 -20.88
CA HIS A 229 -28.55 -7.31 -20.12
C HIS A 229 -28.50 -8.62 -19.33
N GLU A 230 -27.89 -9.67 -19.87
CA GLU A 230 -27.66 -10.92 -19.13
C GLU A 230 -26.71 -10.72 -17.94
N VAL A 231 -25.60 -10.01 -18.15
CA VAL A 231 -24.59 -9.73 -17.11
C VAL A 231 -25.14 -8.79 -16.03
N ALA A 232 -26.05 -7.88 -16.39
CA ALA A 232 -26.71 -6.93 -15.49
C ALA A 232 -27.82 -7.57 -14.61
N LYS A 233 -28.21 -8.82 -14.86
CA LYS A 233 -29.15 -9.52 -13.96
C LYS A 233 -28.57 -9.64 -12.54
N PRO A 234 -29.42 -9.67 -11.49
CA PRO A 234 -28.96 -9.79 -10.11
C PRO A 234 -28.00 -10.96 -9.92
N ASP A 235 -26.78 -10.67 -9.48
CA ASP A 235 -25.76 -11.68 -9.19
C ASP A 235 -25.93 -12.13 -7.72
N PRO A 236 -26.40 -13.36 -7.45
CA PRO A 236 -26.62 -13.85 -6.08
C PRO A 236 -25.33 -13.98 -5.28
N THR A 237 -24.17 -13.87 -5.95
CA THR A 237 -22.88 -13.92 -5.30
C THR A 237 -22.39 -12.55 -4.87
N LEU A 238 -22.96 -11.45 -5.37
CA LEU A 238 -22.55 -10.08 -5.08
C LEU A 238 -23.03 -9.66 -3.68
N THR A 239 -22.37 -10.21 -2.66
CA THR A 239 -22.64 -9.96 -1.24
C THR A 239 -21.36 -10.09 -0.45
N LEU A 240 -21.27 -9.36 0.67
CA LEU A 240 -20.24 -9.49 1.69
C LEU A 240 -20.70 -10.33 2.90
N GLU A 241 -21.89 -10.93 2.81
CA GLU A 241 -22.43 -11.81 3.85
C GLU A 241 -22.04 -13.27 3.59
N GLY A 242 -21.46 -13.91 4.62
CA GLY A 242 -21.13 -15.33 4.59
C GLY A 242 -19.92 -15.65 3.70
N ARG A 243 -18.71 -15.60 4.27
CA ARG A 243 -17.46 -15.90 3.57
C ARG A 243 -17.50 -17.25 2.88
N THR A 244 -17.15 -17.26 1.60
CA THR A 244 -16.97 -18.48 0.80
C THR A 244 -15.69 -18.39 -0.03
N SER A 245 -15.16 -19.54 -0.44
CA SER A 245 -14.02 -19.60 -1.36
C SER A 245 -14.48 -19.38 -2.81
N GLY A 246 -13.85 -18.45 -3.53
CA GLY A 246 -14.20 -18.19 -4.92
C GLY A 246 -13.27 -17.15 -5.58
N LEU A 247 -13.45 -16.98 -6.89
CA LEU A 247 -12.73 -16.00 -7.73
C LEU A 247 -13.57 -14.72 -7.88
N PHE A 248 -13.91 -14.08 -6.77
CA PHE A 248 -14.84 -12.96 -6.71
C PHE A 248 -14.31 -11.70 -7.40
N ALA A 249 -13.08 -11.28 -7.12
CA ALA A 249 -12.50 -10.10 -7.78
C ALA A 249 -12.43 -10.28 -9.30
N TRP A 250 -12.11 -11.49 -9.77
CA TRP A 250 -12.13 -11.83 -11.19
C TRP A 250 -13.52 -11.68 -11.81
N ARG A 251 -14.54 -12.29 -11.19
CA ARG A 251 -15.91 -12.23 -11.72
C ARG A 251 -16.48 -10.81 -11.66
N TRP A 252 -16.45 -10.18 -10.49
CA TRP A 252 -17.09 -8.88 -10.28
C TRP A 252 -16.35 -7.76 -11.02
N GLY A 253 -15.01 -7.77 -11.01
CA GLY A 253 -14.21 -6.76 -11.71
C GLY A 253 -14.46 -6.76 -13.21
N TYR A 254 -14.41 -7.93 -13.87
CA TYR A 254 -14.63 -8.01 -15.32
C TYR A 254 -16.07 -7.76 -15.75
N ARG A 255 -17.06 -8.15 -14.92
CA ARG A 255 -18.47 -7.82 -15.17
C ARG A 255 -18.71 -6.31 -15.06
N ALA A 256 -18.24 -5.69 -13.99
CA ALA A 256 -18.36 -4.25 -13.78
C ALA A 256 -17.67 -3.46 -14.89
N LEU A 257 -16.44 -3.85 -15.27
CA LEU A 257 -15.71 -3.26 -16.41
C LEU A 257 -16.53 -3.31 -17.70
N PHE A 258 -17.04 -4.49 -18.06
CA PHE A 258 -17.83 -4.69 -19.28
C PHE A 258 -19.09 -3.81 -19.29
N LEU A 259 -19.85 -3.82 -18.20
CA LEU A 259 -21.07 -3.02 -18.07
C LEU A 259 -20.77 -1.51 -18.13
N CYS A 260 -19.69 -1.05 -17.49
CA CYS A 260 -19.31 0.37 -17.54
C CYS A 260 -18.95 0.82 -18.96
N GLU A 261 -18.10 0.08 -19.67
CA GLU A 261 -17.75 0.41 -21.05
C GLU A 261 -18.97 0.35 -21.98
N TYR A 262 -19.85 -0.63 -21.77
CA TYR A 262 -21.12 -0.71 -22.49
C TYR A 262 -21.98 0.54 -22.27
N PHE A 263 -22.26 0.89 -21.01
CA PHE A 263 -23.02 2.08 -20.65
C PHE A 263 -22.41 3.36 -21.25
N LEU A 264 -21.10 3.55 -21.09
CA LEU A 264 -20.39 4.75 -21.59
C LEU A 264 -20.35 4.85 -23.12
N ALA A 265 -20.58 3.75 -23.84
CA ALA A 265 -20.61 3.69 -25.29
C ALA A 265 -22.03 3.80 -25.89
N THR A 266 -23.06 3.36 -25.14
CA THR A 266 -24.44 3.24 -25.64
C THR A 266 -25.46 4.16 -24.96
N GLY A 267 -25.22 4.55 -23.70
CA GLY A 267 -26.18 5.27 -22.87
C GLY A 267 -27.37 4.41 -22.41
N ASP A 268 -27.23 3.09 -22.40
CA ASP A 268 -28.29 2.17 -21.97
C ASP A 268 -28.43 2.13 -20.44
N ASP A 269 -29.36 2.94 -19.91
CA ASP A 269 -29.59 3.09 -18.47
C ASP A 269 -30.03 1.79 -17.76
N GLU A 270 -30.48 0.76 -18.49
CA GLU A 270 -30.94 -0.51 -17.87
C GLU A 270 -29.83 -1.24 -17.11
N VAL A 271 -28.56 -1.00 -17.45
CA VAL A 271 -27.42 -1.64 -16.76
C VAL A 271 -26.89 -0.85 -15.56
N MET A 272 -27.33 0.40 -15.36
CA MET A 272 -26.80 1.28 -14.30
C MET A 272 -27.00 0.75 -12.87
N PRO A 273 -28.14 0.13 -12.51
CA PRO A 273 -28.29 -0.47 -11.19
C PRO A 273 -27.22 -1.52 -10.89
N ALA A 274 -26.91 -2.39 -11.86
CA ALA A 274 -25.87 -3.40 -11.71
C ALA A 274 -24.47 -2.77 -11.57
N ILE A 275 -24.17 -1.71 -12.34
CA ILE A 275 -22.90 -0.98 -12.22
C ILE A 275 -22.73 -0.41 -10.81
N ALA A 276 -23.76 0.23 -10.26
CA ALA A 276 -23.74 0.80 -8.91
C ALA A 276 -23.55 -0.27 -7.84
N ASP A 277 -24.27 -1.40 -7.94
CA ASP A 277 -24.16 -2.52 -7.00
C ASP A 277 -22.75 -3.12 -7.02
N TYR A 278 -22.20 -3.44 -8.20
CA TYR A 278 -20.84 -3.96 -8.31
C TYR A 278 -19.81 -2.98 -7.75
N ALA A 279 -19.93 -1.68 -8.07
CA ALA A 279 -19.00 -0.67 -7.61
C ALA A 279 -18.98 -0.55 -6.08
N ARG A 280 -20.16 -0.42 -5.46
CA ARG A 280 -20.29 -0.32 -4.00
C ARG A 280 -19.76 -1.56 -3.30
N THR A 281 -20.21 -2.75 -3.71
CA THR A 281 -19.80 -4.00 -3.04
C THR A 281 -18.30 -4.27 -3.20
N MET A 282 -17.71 -3.99 -4.37
CA MET A 282 -16.26 -4.10 -4.56
C MET A 282 -15.48 -3.09 -3.72
N ALA A 283 -15.98 -1.86 -3.57
CA ALA A 283 -15.35 -0.82 -2.75
C ALA A 283 -15.35 -1.20 -1.26
N GLN A 284 -16.48 -1.71 -0.75
CA GLN A 284 -16.63 -2.19 0.62
C GLN A 284 -15.81 -3.46 0.89
N GLY A 285 -15.65 -4.31 -0.14
CA GLY A 285 -14.86 -5.54 -0.09
C GLY A 285 -13.36 -5.36 -0.38
N GLN A 286 -12.89 -4.14 -0.65
CA GLN A 286 -11.46 -3.83 -0.82
C GLN A 286 -10.72 -3.96 0.51
N SER A 287 -9.46 -4.39 0.52
CA SER A 287 -8.64 -4.37 1.74
C SER A 287 -8.35 -2.95 2.24
N GLY A 288 -8.02 -2.80 3.53
CA GLY A 288 -7.62 -1.51 4.12
C GLY A 288 -6.40 -0.85 3.45
N VAL A 289 -5.54 -1.65 2.82
CA VAL A 289 -4.35 -1.15 2.09
C VAL A 289 -4.59 -0.87 0.60
N GLY A 290 -5.84 -0.93 0.13
CA GLY A 290 -6.19 -0.58 -1.25
C GLY A 290 -6.14 -1.70 -2.29
N THR A 291 -6.03 -2.96 -1.85
CA THR A 291 -5.92 -4.15 -2.73
C THR A 291 -7.14 -5.06 -2.70
N TRP A 292 -7.23 -5.97 -3.67
CA TRP A 292 -8.20 -7.07 -3.71
C TRP A 292 -7.49 -8.40 -3.90
N GLY A 293 -8.08 -9.49 -3.42
CA GLY A 293 -7.55 -10.85 -3.57
C GLY A 293 -8.36 -11.69 -4.55
N HIS A 294 -8.27 -13.02 -4.44
CA HIS A 294 -9.27 -13.89 -5.08
C HIS A 294 -10.67 -13.68 -4.47
N GLY A 295 -10.71 -13.61 -3.13
CA GLY A 295 -11.88 -13.15 -2.37
C GLY A 295 -11.73 -11.70 -1.94
N MET A 296 -12.74 -11.22 -1.21
CA MET A 296 -12.80 -9.86 -0.66
C MET A 296 -12.27 -9.80 0.78
N ALA A 297 -12.13 -8.58 1.30
CA ALA A 297 -11.96 -8.32 2.73
C ALA A 297 -13.32 -8.51 3.42
N TRP A 298 -13.64 -9.75 3.76
CA TRP A 298 -14.94 -10.11 4.33
C TRP A 298 -15.08 -9.59 5.76
N PRO A 299 -16.24 -9.02 6.15
CA PRO A 299 -16.46 -8.55 7.52
C PRO A 299 -16.31 -9.63 8.58
N ASP A 300 -16.73 -10.86 8.30
CA ASP A 300 -16.61 -12.00 9.21
C ASP A 300 -15.16 -12.45 9.47
N LEU A 301 -14.22 -12.06 8.61
CA LEU A 301 -12.77 -12.23 8.81
C LEU A 301 -12.15 -11.06 9.60
N ASN A 302 -12.89 -9.96 9.77
CA ASN A 302 -12.39 -8.66 10.19
C ASN A 302 -13.23 -8.03 11.31
N ASP A 303 -13.83 -8.85 12.18
CA ASP A 303 -14.61 -8.42 13.35
C ASP A 303 -15.78 -7.50 12.99
N GLY A 304 -16.42 -7.76 11.84
CA GLY A 304 -17.52 -6.97 11.30
C GLY A 304 -17.07 -5.69 10.56
N ARG A 305 -15.77 -5.39 10.52
CA ARG A 305 -15.24 -4.20 9.84
C ARG A 305 -15.20 -4.41 8.33
N LEU A 306 -15.69 -3.41 7.59
CA LEU A 306 -15.37 -3.26 6.17
C LEU A 306 -13.91 -2.87 6.01
N ASN A 307 -13.37 -3.11 4.82
CA ASN A 307 -12.00 -2.74 4.49
C ASN A 307 -10.91 -3.26 5.44
N GLY A 308 -11.09 -4.46 6.00
CA GLY A 308 -10.05 -5.13 6.77
C GLY A 308 -9.01 -5.85 5.90
N ARG A 309 -8.42 -6.94 6.40
CA ARG A 309 -7.47 -7.77 5.67
C ARG A 309 -8.17 -8.69 4.68
N LEU A 310 -7.44 -9.08 3.64
CA LEU A 310 -7.88 -10.10 2.68
C LEU A 310 -7.76 -11.50 3.28
N GLY A 311 -8.69 -12.39 2.89
CA GLY A 311 -8.56 -13.82 3.18
C GLY A 311 -7.66 -14.55 2.17
N GLY A 312 -7.26 -15.78 2.51
CA GLY A 312 -6.54 -16.67 1.60
C GLY A 312 -5.12 -16.18 1.28
N TYR A 313 -4.77 -16.11 -0.03
CA TYR A 313 -3.44 -15.72 -0.51
C TYR A 313 -3.14 -14.21 -0.31
N GLY A 314 -4.14 -13.38 -0.05
CA GLY A 314 -3.99 -11.94 0.03
C GLY A 314 -4.13 -11.24 -1.32
N ALA A 315 -3.40 -10.14 -1.53
CA ALA A 315 -3.51 -9.28 -2.70
C ALA A 315 -3.19 -10.01 -4.02
N LEU A 316 -3.99 -9.75 -5.04
CA LEU A 316 -3.88 -10.33 -6.39
C LEU A 316 -4.00 -9.21 -7.43
N ASN A 317 -2.89 -8.55 -7.71
CA ASN A 317 -2.90 -7.25 -8.39
C ASN A 317 -3.44 -7.30 -9.82
N GLN A 318 -3.37 -8.42 -10.56
CA GLN A 318 -3.98 -8.47 -11.89
C GLN A 318 -5.50 -8.22 -11.81
N SER A 319 -6.24 -9.03 -11.06
CA SER A 319 -7.69 -8.84 -10.92
C SER A 319 -8.03 -7.62 -10.07
N GLY A 320 -7.19 -7.29 -9.07
CA GLY A 320 -7.38 -6.10 -8.25
C GLY A 320 -7.28 -4.80 -9.05
N LEU A 321 -6.38 -4.72 -10.04
CA LEU A 321 -6.31 -3.57 -10.95
C LEU A 321 -7.53 -3.51 -11.88
N VAL A 322 -8.12 -4.65 -12.26
CA VAL A 322 -9.40 -4.66 -13.01
C VAL A 322 -10.54 -4.13 -12.14
N CYS A 323 -10.61 -4.52 -10.86
CA CYS A 323 -11.55 -3.92 -9.90
C CYS A 323 -11.33 -2.40 -9.80
N HIS A 324 -10.09 -1.96 -9.67
CA HIS A 324 -9.74 -0.54 -9.61
C HIS A 324 -10.19 0.22 -10.87
N LEU A 325 -9.87 -0.30 -12.06
CA LEU A 325 -10.31 0.27 -13.34
C LEU A 325 -11.84 0.35 -13.43
N ALA A 326 -12.54 -0.70 -13.01
CA ALA A 326 -14.00 -0.73 -12.99
C ALA A 326 -14.59 0.34 -12.06
N LEU A 327 -13.99 0.61 -10.89
CA LEU A 327 -14.43 1.69 -10.01
C LEU A 327 -14.23 3.08 -10.64
N VAL A 328 -13.08 3.30 -11.28
CA VAL A 328 -12.81 4.57 -12.00
C VAL A 328 -13.81 4.77 -13.14
N LEU A 329 -14.15 3.72 -13.89
CA LEU A 329 -15.15 3.78 -14.95
C LEU A 329 -16.56 3.95 -14.40
N ALA A 330 -16.93 3.28 -13.30
CA ALA A 330 -18.22 3.44 -12.64
C ALA A 330 -18.46 4.90 -12.22
N LYS A 331 -17.42 5.59 -11.72
CA LYS A 331 -17.48 7.02 -11.45
C LYS A 331 -17.76 7.84 -12.71
N LYS A 332 -17.14 7.48 -13.85
CA LYS A 332 -17.45 8.10 -15.16
C LYS A 332 -18.87 7.79 -15.64
N CYS A 333 -19.45 6.64 -15.26
CA CYS A 333 -20.86 6.32 -15.53
C CYS A 333 -21.84 7.15 -14.68
N GLY A 334 -21.35 7.87 -13.66
CA GLY A 334 -22.18 8.68 -12.76
C GLY A 334 -22.50 8.01 -11.42
N VAL A 335 -21.76 6.97 -11.00
CA VAL A 335 -21.89 6.43 -9.65
C VAL A 335 -21.29 7.42 -8.64
N GLU A 336 -22.15 7.97 -7.77
CA GLU A 336 -21.78 8.86 -6.67
C GLU A 336 -21.91 8.08 -5.34
N ASP A 337 -20.78 7.61 -4.81
CA ASP A 337 -20.74 6.85 -3.56
C ASP A 337 -19.40 7.10 -2.82
N PRO A 338 -19.43 7.54 -1.55
CA PRO A 338 -18.21 7.88 -0.82
C PRO A 338 -17.29 6.67 -0.58
N ASP A 339 -17.82 5.45 -0.49
CA ASP A 339 -17.02 4.24 -0.34
C ASP A 339 -16.22 3.98 -1.63
N VAL A 340 -16.83 4.21 -2.79
CA VAL A 340 -16.19 4.08 -4.10
C VAL A 340 -15.05 5.09 -4.24
N ASP A 341 -15.29 6.35 -3.86
CA ASP A 341 -14.26 7.39 -3.87
C ASP A 341 -13.08 7.06 -2.96
N ALA A 342 -13.36 6.63 -1.72
CA ALA A 342 -12.34 6.22 -0.77
C ALA A 342 -11.54 5.00 -1.30
N ALA A 343 -12.22 4.05 -1.93
CA ALA A 343 -11.58 2.85 -2.48
C ALA A 343 -10.64 3.17 -3.65
N ILE A 344 -11.04 4.07 -4.56
CA ILE A 344 -10.16 4.58 -5.63
C ILE A 344 -8.92 5.24 -5.03
N GLN A 345 -9.08 6.10 -4.02
CA GLN A 345 -7.94 6.78 -3.41
C GLN A 345 -6.97 5.83 -2.70
N ARG A 346 -7.47 4.80 -1.99
CA ARG A 346 -6.62 3.75 -1.41
C ARG A 346 -5.87 2.97 -2.48
N ALA A 347 -6.54 2.58 -3.57
CA ALA A 347 -5.93 1.84 -4.66
C ALA A 347 -4.89 2.69 -5.43
N ASN A 348 -5.15 3.98 -5.62
CA ASN A 348 -4.19 4.94 -6.20
C ASN A 348 -2.92 4.99 -5.35
N ARG A 349 -3.03 5.20 -4.02
CA ARG A 349 -1.86 5.21 -3.12
C ARG A 349 -1.06 3.90 -3.16
N PHE A 350 -1.74 2.76 -3.29
CA PHE A 350 -1.08 1.48 -3.42
C PHE A 350 -0.30 1.37 -4.75
N ALA A 351 -0.95 1.66 -5.88
CA ALA A 351 -0.36 1.48 -7.20
C ALA A 351 0.69 2.55 -7.55
N SER A 352 0.50 3.80 -7.12
CA SER A 352 1.43 4.90 -7.39
C SER A 352 2.77 4.70 -6.71
N PHE A 353 2.81 3.93 -5.61
CA PHE A 353 4.08 3.55 -4.98
C PHE A 353 5.05 2.91 -5.97
N TYR A 354 4.59 2.16 -6.98
CA TYR A 354 5.46 1.48 -7.94
C TYR A 354 5.94 2.40 -9.08
N ALA A 355 5.32 3.56 -9.28
CA ALA A 355 5.68 4.49 -10.34
C ALA A 355 7.12 5.00 -10.13
N GLY A 356 7.94 4.96 -11.19
CA GLY A 356 9.37 5.29 -11.14
C GLY A 356 10.28 4.20 -10.55
N LYS A 357 9.71 3.17 -9.90
CA LYS A 357 10.47 2.20 -9.09
C LYS A 357 10.56 0.80 -9.69
N GLY A 358 9.56 0.37 -10.45
CA GLY A 358 9.56 -0.95 -11.09
C GLY A 358 8.17 -1.40 -11.54
N ALA A 359 8.08 -2.64 -12.00
CA ALA A 359 6.79 -3.24 -12.36
C ALA A 359 5.95 -3.55 -11.11
N ILE A 360 4.62 -3.47 -11.26
CA ILE A 360 3.69 -3.87 -10.19
C ILE A 360 3.77 -5.40 -10.02
N PRO A 361 4.11 -5.92 -8.82
CA PRO A 361 4.24 -7.35 -8.58
C PRO A 361 2.87 -8.03 -8.44
N TYR A 362 2.85 -9.36 -8.29
CA TYR A 362 1.72 -10.02 -7.66
C TYR A 362 1.82 -9.88 -6.14
N GLY A 363 0.71 -9.57 -5.46
CA GLY A 363 0.72 -9.32 -4.03
C GLY A 363 1.22 -7.92 -3.66
N ASP A 364 1.28 -7.66 -2.36
CA ASP A 364 1.92 -6.47 -1.81
C ASP A 364 3.41 -6.81 -1.58
N HIS A 365 4.26 -6.59 -2.59
CA HIS A 365 5.67 -6.97 -2.58
C HIS A 365 6.55 -5.82 -3.10
N ARG A 366 7.87 -5.98 -3.06
CA ARG A 366 8.79 -5.00 -3.67
C ARG A 366 8.49 -4.82 -5.16
N PRO A 367 8.75 -3.62 -5.73
CA PRO A 367 8.66 -3.42 -7.18
C PRO A 367 9.46 -4.46 -7.95
N GLY A 368 8.93 -4.93 -9.09
CA GLY A 368 9.62 -5.85 -9.99
C GLY A 368 10.74 -5.12 -10.74
N TRP A 369 11.98 -5.60 -10.58
CA TRP A 369 13.18 -4.98 -11.14
C TRP A 369 13.81 -5.80 -12.27
N ASP A 370 13.38 -7.03 -12.48
CA ASP A 370 13.90 -7.94 -13.49
C ASP A 370 13.10 -7.91 -14.80
N SER A 371 12.02 -7.13 -14.81
CA SER A 371 10.98 -7.12 -15.83
C SER A 371 10.32 -5.77 -15.99
N HIS A 372 9.82 -5.48 -17.18
CA HIS A 372 9.06 -4.28 -17.48
C HIS A 372 7.56 -4.44 -17.23
N ASP A 373 6.95 -5.58 -17.55
CA ASP A 373 5.54 -5.83 -17.24
C ASP A 373 5.20 -7.33 -17.34
N ASP A 374 4.16 -7.75 -16.63
CA ASP A 374 3.70 -9.15 -16.60
C ASP A 374 2.20 -9.23 -16.35
N ASN A 375 1.49 -10.10 -17.07
CA ASN A 375 0.02 -10.19 -17.09
C ASN A 375 -0.71 -8.84 -17.31
N GLY A 376 -0.06 -7.85 -17.90
CA GLY A 376 -0.67 -6.56 -18.21
C GLY A 376 -0.95 -5.64 -17.03
N LYS A 377 -0.30 -5.88 -15.87
CA LYS A 377 -0.53 -5.10 -14.64
C LYS A 377 -0.13 -3.63 -14.83
N ASN A 378 1.02 -3.36 -15.44
CA ASN A 378 1.42 -1.99 -15.72
C ASN A 378 0.53 -1.36 -16.78
N SER A 379 0.10 -2.12 -17.78
CA SER A 379 -0.82 -1.61 -18.80
C SER A 379 -2.17 -1.19 -18.22
N LEU A 380 -2.72 -1.98 -17.28
CA LEU A 380 -3.92 -1.61 -16.52
C LEU A 380 -3.68 -0.34 -15.70
N ALA A 381 -2.57 -0.25 -14.97
CA ALA A 381 -2.22 0.94 -14.19
C ALA A 381 -2.11 2.19 -15.08
N ALA A 382 -1.49 2.08 -16.25
CA ALA A 382 -1.41 3.17 -17.23
C ALA A 382 -2.80 3.69 -17.62
N ILE A 383 -3.75 2.79 -17.91
CA ILE A 383 -5.13 3.17 -18.24
C ILE A 383 -5.81 3.84 -17.04
N ILE A 384 -5.70 3.25 -15.85
CA ILE A 384 -6.33 3.75 -14.62
C ILE A 384 -5.88 5.20 -14.30
N PHE A 385 -4.58 5.45 -14.36
CA PHE A 385 -4.01 6.76 -14.04
C PHE A 385 -4.33 7.81 -15.13
N ASP A 386 -4.27 7.42 -16.41
CA ASP A 386 -4.65 8.27 -17.54
C ASP A 386 -6.09 8.76 -17.42
N LEU A 387 -7.02 7.85 -17.11
CA LEU A 387 -8.45 8.17 -16.96
C LEU A 387 -8.76 9.13 -15.80
N GLN A 388 -7.83 9.28 -14.86
CA GLN A 388 -7.91 10.18 -13.71
C GLN A 388 -7.08 11.47 -13.88
N GLY A 389 -6.31 11.60 -14.96
CA GLY A 389 -5.42 12.75 -15.19
C GLY A 389 -4.11 12.70 -14.39
N LEU A 390 -3.75 11.55 -13.84
CA LEU A 390 -2.50 11.31 -13.10
C LEU A 390 -1.37 10.99 -14.09
N ARG A 391 -0.87 12.03 -14.75
CA ARG A 391 -0.03 11.92 -15.96
C ARG A 391 1.33 11.28 -15.73
N GLU A 392 1.99 11.53 -14.59
CA GLU A 392 3.33 11.01 -14.33
C GLU A 392 3.32 9.49 -14.17
N GLU A 393 2.39 8.96 -13.37
CA GLU A 393 2.20 7.53 -13.17
C GLU A 393 1.73 6.85 -14.45
N ALA A 394 0.74 7.44 -15.14
CA ALA A 394 0.21 6.91 -16.40
C ALA A 394 1.34 6.73 -17.44
N ARG A 395 2.15 7.77 -17.63
CA ARG A 395 3.25 7.80 -18.59
C ARG A 395 4.36 6.82 -18.22
N PHE A 396 4.72 6.71 -16.94
CA PHE A 396 5.70 5.73 -16.48
C PHE A 396 5.27 4.30 -16.81
N PHE A 397 4.05 3.90 -16.41
CA PHE A 397 3.58 2.53 -16.62
C PHE A 397 3.32 2.21 -18.11
N ALA A 398 2.89 3.21 -18.89
CA ALA A 398 2.77 3.07 -20.33
C ALA A 398 4.14 2.88 -21.01
N LYS A 399 5.17 3.64 -20.60
CA LYS A 399 6.55 3.47 -21.09
C LYS A 399 7.11 2.09 -20.72
N MET A 400 6.82 1.60 -19.51
CA MET A 400 7.13 0.21 -19.10
C MET A 400 6.41 -0.81 -20.00
N SER A 401 5.14 -0.58 -20.36
CA SER A 401 4.42 -1.44 -21.28
C SER A 401 5.03 -1.45 -22.69
N VAL A 402 5.49 -0.30 -23.20
CA VAL A 402 6.22 -0.23 -24.49
C VAL A 402 7.47 -1.10 -24.47
N ALA A 403 8.28 -1.02 -23.41
CA ALA A 403 9.51 -1.82 -23.26
C ALA A 403 9.24 -3.33 -23.06
N SER A 404 8.01 -3.73 -22.76
CA SER A 404 7.67 -5.11 -22.40
C SER A 404 7.33 -6.03 -23.58
N TYR A 405 7.51 -5.59 -24.83
CA TYR A 405 7.12 -6.36 -26.02
C TYR A 405 7.73 -7.77 -26.04
N ALA A 406 9.00 -7.93 -25.64
CA ALA A 406 9.67 -9.24 -25.61
C ALA A 406 9.22 -10.11 -24.42
N GLU A 407 8.49 -9.54 -23.46
CA GLU A 407 8.11 -10.16 -22.20
C GLU A 407 6.66 -10.70 -22.25
N ARG A 408 6.00 -10.69 -23.40
CA ARG A 408 4.57 -11.00 -23.53
C ARG A 408 4.22 -12.48 -23.43
N GLU A 409 5.17 -13.37 -23.72
CA GLU A 409 4.91 -14.82 -23.70
C GLU A 409 4.85 -15.44 -22.30
N ARG A 410 5.22 -14.67 -21.25
CA ARG A 410 5.13 -15.08 -19.85
C ARG A 410 3.90 -14.51 -19.16
N GLY A 411 3.63 -15.06 -17.98
CA GLY A 411 2.53 -14.65 -17.11
C GLY A 411 2.16 -15.73 -16.11
N HIS A 412 1.75 -15.30 -14.92
CA HIS A 412 1.11 -16.17 -13.94
C HIS A 412 -0.13 -16.83 -14.56
N THR A 413 -0.21 -18.16 -14.48
CA THR A 413 -1.25 -19.01 -15.09
C THR A 413 -1.38 -18.93 -16.62
N GLY A 414 -0.46 -18.24 -17.31
CA GLY A 414 -0.46 -18.05 -18.77
C GLY A 414 -0.30 -16.59 -19.20
N ASN A 415 -0.21 -16.37 -20.50
CA ASN A 415 0.12 -15.08 -21.13
C ASN A 415 -1.10 -14.28 -21.64
N TYR A 416 -2.33 -14.79 -21.47
CA TYR A 416 -3.55 -14.18 -21.99
C TYR A 416 -3.66 -12.68 -21.65
N PHE A 417 -3.49 -12.34 -20.37
CA PHE A 417 -3.60 -10.96 -19.91
C PHE A 417 -2.45 -10.04 -20.37
N SER A 418 -1.28 -10.61 -20.66
CA SER A 418 -0.14 -9.87 -21.21
C SER A 418 -0.45 -9.33 -22.61
N TYR A 419 -1.14 -10.13 -23.44
CA TYR A 419 -1.59 -9.73 -24.77
C TYR A 419 -2.86 -8.88 -24.76
N LEU A 420 -3.82 -9.17 -23.88
CA LEU A 420 -5.05 -8.37 -23.74
C LEU A 420 -4.74 -6.91 -23.42
N TRP A 421 -3.97 -6.67 -22.36
CA TRP A 421 -3.80 -5.32 -21.81
C TRP A 421 -2.62 -4.58 -22.41
N GLY A 422 -1.56 -5.27 -22.85
CA GLY A 422 -0.31 -4.68 -23.35
C GLY A 422 -0.53 -3.53 -24.34
N PRO A 423 -1.14 -3.79 -25.51
CA PRO A 423 -1.40 -2.76 -26.51
C PRO A 423 -2.31 -1.62 -26.01
N LEU A 424 -3.25 -1.92 -25.11
CA LEU A 424 -4.21 -0.94 -24.57
C LEU A 424 -3.53 0.06 -23.62
N GLY A 425 -2.56 -0.43 -22.81
CA GLY A 425 -1.70 0.42 -22.00
C GLY A 425 -0.72 1.24 -22.84
N VAL A 426 -0.13 0.64 -23.87
CA VAL A 426 0.74 1.35 -24.83
C VAL A 426 -0.01 2.47 -25.55
N ALA A 427 -1.31 2.30 -25.83
CA ALA A 427 -2.13 3.32 -26.48
C ALA A 427 -2.20 4.63 -25.68
N ARG A 428 -1.92 4.62 -24.37
CA ARG A 428 -1.87 5.83 -23.53
C ARG A 428 -0.75 6.78 -23.91
N VAL A 429 0.29 6.28 -24.58
CA VAL A 429 1.44 7.06 -25.07
C VAL A 429 1.48 7.14 -26.59
N GLY A 430 0.31 7.01 -27.22
CA GLY A 430 0.05 7.44 -28.59
C GLY A 430 0.32 6.42 -29.70
N PRO A 431 -0.13 6.72 -30.94
CA PRO A 431 -0.12 5.76 -32.06
C PRO A 431 1.26 5.27 -32.49
N ALA A 432 2.29 6.13 -32.40
CA ALA A 432 3.66 5.76 -32.77
C ALA A 432 4.21 4.66 -31.86
N ALA A 433 3.93 4.74 -30.55
CA ALA A 433 4.33 3.74 -29.58
C ALA A 433 3.61 2.40 -29.82
N VAL A 434 2.31 2.42 -30.12
CA VAL A 434 1.54 1.21 -30.46
C VAL A 434 2.11 0.55 -31.71
N ALA A 435 2.39 1.32 -32.77
CA ALA A 435 2.91 0.79 -34.02
C ALA A 435 4.30 0.15 -33.84
N ALA A 436 5.17 0.77 -33.04
CA ALA A 436 6.47 0.22 -32.69
C ALA A 436 6.35 -1.07 -31.86
N PHE A 437 5.55 -1.04 -30.79
CA PHE A 437 5.31 -2.18 -29.91
C PHE A 437 4.73 -3.39 -30.66
N LEU A 438 3.66 -3.19 -31.43
CA LEU A 438 3.04 -4.27 -32.20
C LEU A 438 3.96 -4.73 -33.33
N GLY A 439 4.77 -3.83 -33.90
CA GLY A 439 5.81 -4.16 -34.88
C GLY A 439 6.71 -5.31 -34.42
N GLU A 440 7.15 -5.26 -33.16
CA GLU A 440 7.99 -6.30 -32.53
C GLU A 440 7.25 -7.62 -32.24
N GLN A 441 5.92 -7.60 -32.28
CA GLN A 441 5.04 -8.73 -31.96
C GLN A 441 4.28 -9.29 -33.17
N ARG A 442 4.40 -8.69 -34.37
CA ARG A 442 3.66 -9.08 -35.58
C ARG A 442 3.76 -10.57 -35.88
N TRP A 443 4.96 -11.13 -35.77
CA TRP A 443 5.22 -12.55 -36.01
C TRP A 443 4.31 -13.44 -35.14
N PHE A 444 4.08 -13.07 -33.87
CA PHE A 444 3.25 -13.83 -32.95
C PHE A 444 1.77 -13.69 -33.29
N TYR A 445 1.32 -12.48 -33.61
CA TYR A 445 -0.08 -12.23 -34.00
C TYR A 445 -0.46 -13.00 -35.28
N ASP A 446 0.40 -12.97 -36.30
CA ASP A 446 0.15 -13.71 -37.55
C ASP A 446 0.29 -15.24 -37.37
N LEU A 447 1.19 -15.70 -36.50
CA LEU A 447 1.31 -17.12 -36.17
C LEU A 447 0.14 -17.63 -35.31
N ASN A 448 -0.38 -16.81 -34.39
CA ASN A 448 -1.47 -17.24 -33.50
C ASN A 448 -2.83 -17.22 -34.20
N ARG A 449 -3.05 -16.31 -35.16
CA ARG A 449 -4.32 -16.22 -35.88
C ARG A 449 -4.64 -17.52 -36.63
N ALA A 450 -5.81 -18.10 -36.40
CA ALA A 450 -6.27 -19.28 -37.11
C ALA A 450 -6.97 -18.93 -38.44
N HIS A 451 -7.14 -19.93 -39.29
CA HIS A 451 -7.75 -19.80 -40.62
C HIS A 451 -9.23 -19.37 -40.60
N ASP A 452 -9.93 -19.60 -39.49
CA ASP A 452 -11.35 -19.32 -39.26
C ASP A 452 -11.60 -17.95 -38.58
N GLY A 453 -10.56 -17.11 -38.48
CA GLY A 453 -10.65 -15.77 -37.91
C GLY A 453 -10.46 -15.70 -36.39
N ARG A 454 -10.39 -16.84 -35.69
CA ARG A 454 -10.18 -16.85 -34.23
C ARG A 454 -8.72 -16.69 -33.84
N PHE A 455 -8.48 -16.25 -32.61
CA PHE A 455 -7.18 -16.38 -31.96
C PHE A 455 -7.31 -17.38 -30.81
N PRO A 456 -6.79 -18.61 -30.95
CA PRO A 456 -6.77 -19.57 -29.86
C PRO A 456 -5.84 -19.09 -28.74
N TYR A 457 -6.04 -19.65 -27.54
CA TYR A 457 -5.03 -19.53 -26.49
C TYR A 457 -3.74 -20.22 -26.93
N GLN A 458 -2.64 -19.47 -26.95
CA GLN A 458 -1.31 -19.97 -27.25
C GLN A 458 -0.36 -19.60 -26.11
N GLY A 459 -0.08 -20.58 -25.24
CA GLY A 459 0.87 -20.44 -24.14
C GLY A 459 2.31 -20.26 -24.63
N GLY A 460 3.21 -19.91 -23.69
CA GLY A 460 4.63 -19.77 -23.99
C GLY A 460 5.33 -21.11 -24.25
N ALA A 461 6.48 -21.07 -24.92
CA ALA A 461 7.23 -22.28 -25.25
C ALA A 461 7.79 -22.98 -24.01
N GLY A 462 8.14 -24.26 -24.07
CA GLY A 462 8.80 -24.91 -22.93
C GLY A 462 7.94 -25.17 -21.67
N MET A 463 6.70 -24.67 -21.61
CA MET A 463 5.84 -24.72 -20.41
C MET A 463 4.86 -25.89 -20.47
N THR A 464 4.61 -26.54 -19.33
CA THR A 464 3.84 -27.80 -19.28
C THR A 464 2.82 -27.81 -18.13
N GLY A 465 1.72 -28.56 -18.29
CA GLY A 465 0.78 -28.83 -17.19
C GLY A 465 -0.10 -27.65 -16.78
N GLY A 466 -0.36 -27.52 -15.47
CA GLY A 466 -1.28 -26.54 -14.88
C GLY A 466 -0.82 -25.08 -14.93
N GLU A 467 0.28 -24.78 -15.63
CA GLU A 467 0.83 -23.44 -15.81
C GLU A 467 0.04 -22.59 -16.83
N HIS A 468 -0.89 -23.22 -17.56
CA HIS A 468 -1.73 -22.58 -18.57
C HIS A 468 -3.21 -22.88 -18.34
N GLN A 469 -3.95 -21.90 -17.81
CA GLN A 469 -5.33 -22.09 -17.35
C GLN A 469 -6.39 -21.73 -18.41
N TYR A 470 -5.99 -21.19 -19.57
CA TYR A 470 -6.89 -20.58 -20.56
C TYR A 470 -7.10 -21.39 -21.84
N GLY A 471 -6.69 -22.67 -21.88
CA GLY A 471 -6.76 -23.49 -23.11
C GLY A 471 -8.16 -23.65 -23.73
N ASN A 472 -9.22 -23.43 -22.94
CA ASN A 472 -10.61 -23.50 -23.40
C ASN A 472 -11.25 -22.12 -23.69
N TRP A 473 -10.50 -21.02 -23.54
CA TRP A 473 -11.00 -19.66 -23.76
C TRP A 473 -10.93 -19.29 -25.23
N ASP A 474 -11.93 -18.54 -25.69
CA ASP A 474 -11.87 -17.84 -26.97
C ASP A 474 -11.14 -16.51 -26.77
N CYS A 475 -9.85 -16.49 -27.10
CA CYS A 475 -8.98 -15.34 -26.85
C CYS A 475 -9.08 -14.25 -27.94
N THR A 476 -9.97 -14.40 -28.92
CA THR A 476 -10.05 -13.55 -30.11
C THR A 476 -10.07 -12.06 -29.79
N GLY A 477 -10.96 -11.63 -28.89
CA GLY A 477 -11.10 -10.23 -28.47
C GLY A 477 -9.84 -9.65 -27.84
N ALA A 478 -9.08 -10.45 -27.09
CA ALA A 478 -7.83 -10.00 -26.47
C ALA A 478 -6.77 -9.59 -27.51
N PHE A 479 -6.77 -10.21 -28.68
CA PHE A 479 -5.82 -9.86 -29.75
C PHE A 479 -6.33 -8.73 -30.64
N VAL A 480 -7.64 -8.64 -30.91
CA VAL A 480 -8.18 -7.67 -31.89
C VAL A 480 -8.69 -6.37 -31.30
N LEU A 481 -8.80 -6.25 -29.96
CA LEU A 481 -9.06 -4.94 -29.32
C LEU A 481 -8.02 -3.89 -29.71
N ALA A 482 -6.75 -4.29 -29.92
CA ALA A 482 -5.71 -3.40 -30.42
C ALA A 482 -6.00 -2.86 -31.84
N ASN A 483 -6.73 -3.61 -32.67
CA ASN A 483 -7.15 -3.15 -34.00
C ASN A 483 -8.28 -2.11 -33.93
N THR A 484 -8.91 -1.94 -32.77
CA THR A 484 -9.98 -0.94 -32.56
C THR A 484 -9.49 0.39 -31.99
N LEU A 485 -8.17 0.55 -31.80
CA LEU A 485 -7.59 1.74 -31.18
C LEU A 485 -7.80 3.01 -32.01
N ALA A 486 -7.93 2.89 -33.33
CA ALA A 486 -8.19 4.04 -34.21
C ALA A 486 -9.58 4.65 -34.00
N GLN A 487 -10.55 3.83 -33.59
CA GLN A 487 -11.94 4.27 -33.37
C GLN A 487 -12.10 5.00 -32.03
N GLN A 488 -11.22 4.76 -31.05
CA GLN A 488 -11.27 5.36 -29.70
C GLN A 488 -12.67 5.33 -29.08
N ARG A 489 -13.42 4.23 -29.31
CA ARG A 489 -14.83 4.15 -28.95
C ARG A 489 -15.03 3.88 -27.45
N LEU A 490 -14.14 3.11 -26.85
CA LEU A 490 -14.14 2.73 -25.43
C LEU A 490 -13.01 3.47 -24.69
N PHE A 491 -13.15 3.65 -23.38
CA PHE A 491 -12.09 4.28 -22.57
C PHE A 491 -10.82 3.41 -22.54
N ILE A 492 -10.97 2.09 -22.38
CA ILE A 492 -9.85 1.14 -22.50
C ILE A 492 -9.20 1.14 -23.90
N THR A 493 -9.92 1.49 -24.97
CA THR A 493 -9.39 1.52 -26.35
C THR A 493 -8.98 2.91 -26.84
N GLY A 494 -8.95 3.92 -25.97
CA GLY A 494 -8.31 5.20 -26.27
C GLY A 494 -9.21 6.42 -26.18
N LYS A 495 -10.49 6.27 -25.82
CA LYS A 495 -11.38 7.41 -25.63
C LYS A 495 -10.83 8.33 -24.53
N GLY A 496 -10.60 9.60 -24.89
CA GLY A 496 -10.11 10.61 -23.96
C GLY A 496 -8.62 10.55 -23.63
N VAL A 497 -7.82 9.75 -24.37
CA VAL A 497 -6.35 9.78 -24.24
C VAL A 497 -5.84 11.19 -24.55
N ASP A 498 -4.95 11.68 -23.70
CA ASP A 498 -4.27 12.94 -23.91
C ASP A 498 -3.14 12.80 -24.96
N PRO A 499 -3.24 13.47 -26.12
CA PRO A 499 -2.21 13.38 -27.15
C PRO A 499 -0.85 13.93 -26.69
N ASP A 500 -0.80 14.80 -25.66
CA ASP A 500 0.45 15.37 -25.14
C ASP A 500 1.30 14.32 -24.39
N GLN A 501 0.73 13.17 -24.02
CA GLN A 501 1.47 12.05 -23.43
C GLN A 501 2.23 11.20 -24.46
N ALA A 502 2.08 11.49 -25.76
CA ALA A 502 2.65 10.66 -26.82
C ALA A 502 4.19 10.52 -26.73
N LEU A 503 4.67 9.29 -26.82
CA LEU A 503 6.10 9.01 -26.97
C LEU A 503 6.47 9.05 -28.47
N VAL A 504 7.42 9.91 -28.81
CA VAL A 504 7.92 10.10 -30.17
C VAL A 504 9.43 10.31 -30.20
N GLY A 505 10.05 10.08 -31.37
CA GLY A 505 11.47 10.31 -31.57
C GLY A 505 12.35 9.55 -30.59
N ALA A 506 13.39 10.21 -30.07
CA ALA A 506 14.41 9.59 -29.23
C ALA A 506 13.84 8.95 -27.94
N GLU A 507 12.75 9.47 -27.38
CA GLU A 507 12.17 8.89 -26.17
C GLU A 507 11.42 7.59 -26.44
N LEU A 508 10.76 7.48 -27.59
CA LEU A 508 10.16 6.23 -28.04
C LEU A 508 11.24 5.21 -28.38
N ASP A 509 12.29 5.63 -29.09
CA ASP A 509 13.42 4.76 -29.43
C ASP A 509 14.08 4.19 -28.17
N ASP A 510 14.28 5.03 -27.14
CA ASP A 510 14.79 4.65 -25.83
C ASP A 510 13.85 3.67 -25.08
N ALA A 511 12.53 3.85 -25.18
CA ALA A 511 11.57 2.91 -24.60
C ALA A 511 11.60 1.53 -25.28
N ILE A 512 11.73 1.48 -26.60
CA ILE A 512 11.86 0.23 -27.36
C ILE A 512 13.21 -0.43 -27.06
N GLU A 513 14.30 0.34 -27.04
CA GLU A 513 15.63 -0.19 -26.74
C GLU A 513 15.71 -0.79 -25.34
N ALA A 514 15.01 -0.23 -24.35
CA ALA A 514 14.94 -0.80 -23.00
C ALA A 514 14.43 -2.25 -22.97
N GLY A 515 13.57 -2.63 -23.94
CA GLY A 515 13.05 -4.00 -24.09
C GLY A 515 13.99 -4.97 -24.83
N ARG A 516 15.06 -4.48 -25.46
CA ARG A 516 15.97 -5.30 -26.26
C ARG A 516 16.81 -6.22 -25.37
N GLY A 517 17.13 -7.38 -25.94
CA GLY A 517 17.98 -8.37 -25.28
C GLY A 517 17.32 -9.09 -24.11
N PHE A 518 16.03 -8.88 -23.86
CA PHE A 518 15.28 -9.72 -22.93
C PHE A 518 15.08 -11.12 -23.53
N ASP A 519 15.35 -12.11 -22.70
CA ASP A 519 15.07 -13.50 -22.95
C ASP A 519 14.45 -14.10 -21.68
N ALA A 520 13.41 -14.91 -21.84
CA ALA A 520 12.61 -15.37 -20.71
C ALA A 520 13.33 -16.42 -19.85
N TRP A 521 14.28 -17.18 -20.41
CA TRP A 521 14.96 -18.24 -19.66
C TRP A 521 16.01 -17.71 -18.66
N ASP A 522 16.70 -16.60 -19.00
CA ASP A 522 17.73 -15.97 -18.16
C ASP A 522 17.41 -14.53 -17.74
N LEU A 523 16.20 -14.05 -18.06
CA LEU A 523 15.74 -12.69 -17.81
C LEU A 523 16.61 -11.61 -18.49
N GLY A 524 17.25 -11.95 -19.61
CA GLY A 524 18.13 -11.09 -20.40
C GLY A 524 19.57 -11.02 -19.90
N ALA A 525 19.99 -11.86 -18.95
CA ALA A 525 21.32 -11.80 -18.36
C ALA A 525 22.45 -11.91 -19.40
N ALA A 526 22.37 -12.89 -20.31
CA ALA A 526 23.41 -13.13 -21.32
C ALA A 526 23.64 -11.90 -22.21
N HIS A 527 22.60 -11.16 -22.56
CA HIS A 527 22.73 -9.95 -23.37
C HIS A 527 23.61 -8.89 -22.69
N TYR A 528 23.38 -8.64 -21.40
CA TYR A 528 24.10 -7.60 -20.65
C TYR A 528 25.52 -8.03 -20.30
N GLU A 529 25.76 -9.32 -20.05
CA GLU A 529 27.10 -9.85 -19.77
C GLU A 529 28.10 -9.62 -20.91
N THR A 530 27.62 -9.56 -22.16
CA THR A 530 28.46 -9.26 -23.34
C THR A 530 28.92 -7.80 -23.42
N LYS A 531 28.28 -6.88 -22.69
CA LYS A 531 28.59 -5.44 -22.74
C LYS A 531 29.88 -5.12 -21.99
N ARG A 532 30.53 -4.02 -22.38
CA ARG A 532 31.76 -3.52 -21.71
C ARG A 532 31.42 -2.80 -20.41
N GLU A 533 32.34 -2.76 -19.46
CA GLU A 533 32.17 -2.05 -18.17
C GLU A 533 31.64 -0.62 -18.36
N ARG A 534 32.23 0.17 -19.26
CA ARG A 534 31.79 1.54 -19.55
C ARG A 534 30.33 1.61 -20.02
N GLU A 535 29.91 0.68 -20.87
CA GLU A 535 28.53 0.64 -21.39
C GLU A 535 27.56 0.26 -20.27
N LEU A 536 27.93 -0.70 -19.42
CA LEU A 536 27.14 -1.07 -18.24
C LEU A 536 26.99 0.10 -17.27
N MET A 537 28.07 0.83 -17.01
CA MET A 537 28.01 2.06 -16.21
C MET A 537 27.03 3.07 -16.83
N ASP A 538 27.06 3.29 -18.14
CA ASP A 538 26.12 4.23 -18.78
C ASP A 538 24.66 3.73 -18.69
N LEU A 539 24.42 2.42 -18.75
CA LEU A 539 23.08 1.83 -18.57
C LEU A 539 22.52 1.95 -17.14
N LEU A 540 23.36 2.17 -16.12
CA LEU A 540 22.89 2.45 -14.75
C LEU A 540 22.12 3.79 -14.65
N THR A 541 22.22 4.68 -15.64
CA THR A 541 21.46 5.94 -15.68
C THR A 541 20.15 5.82 -16.43
N SER A 542 19.77 4.60 -16.87
CA SER A 542 18.54 4.39 -17.63
C SER A 542 17.31 4.75 -16.79
N TRP A 543 16.30 5.34 -17.41
CA TRP A 543 14.98 5.54 -16.80
C TRP A 543 14.36 4.19 -16.37
N SER A 544 14.67 3.10 -17.09
CA SER A 544 14.08 1.77 -16.87
C SER A 544 14.73 1.07 -15.67
N PRO A 545 13.95 0.73 -14.63
CA PRO A 545 14.46 -0.07 -13.51
C PRO A 545 15.00 -1.43 -13.93
N ALA A 546 14.43 -2.05 -14.97
CA ALA A 546 14.88 -3.34 -15.48
C ALA A 546 16.25 -3.27 -16.17
N VAL A 547 16.49 -2.21 -16.94
CA VAL A 547 17.80 -1.97 -17.57
C VAL A 547 18.87 -1.73 -16.50
N ARG A 548 18.59 -0.87 -15.50
CA ARG A 548 19.55 -0.58 -14.42
C ARG A 548 19.92 -1.85 -13.64
N THR A 549 18.93 -2.67 -13.30
CA THR A 549 19.15 -3.90 -12.52
C THR A 549 19.96 -4.94 -13.30
N ARG A 550 19.61 -5.19 -14.58
CA ARG A 550 20.38 -6.10 -15.44
C ARG A 550 21.81 -5.60 -15.66
N ALA A 551 21.99 -4.28 -15.79
CA ALA A 551 23.31 -3.68 -15.91
C ALA A 551 24.13 -3.80 -14.62
N ALA A 552 23.53 -3.58 -13.45
CA ALA A 552 24.17 -3.77 -12.14
C ALA A 552 24.65 -5.21 -11.93
N LEU A 553 23.77 -6.19 -12.19
CA LEU A 553 24.10 -7.62 -12.12
C LEU A 553 25.24 -8.00 -13.07
N ALA A 554 25.23 -7.51 -14.30
CA ALA A 554 26.29 -7.79 -15.27
C ALA A 554 27.61 -7.07 -14.93
N LEU A 555 27.55 -5.88 -14.33
CA LEU A 555 28.71 -5.12 -13.89
C LEU A 555 29.41 -5.83 -12.73
N ALA A 556 28.67 -6.37 -11.77
CA ALA A 556 29.21 -7.12 -10.63
C ALA A 556 29.98 -8.40 -11.03
N LYS A 557 29.78 -8.89 -12.26
CA LYS A 557 30.50 -10.04 -12.83
C LYS A 557 31.80 -9.67 -13.56
N LYS A 558 32.16 -8.38 -13.65
CA LYS A 558 33.41 -7.93 -14.28
C LYS A 558 34.59 -8.06 -13.32
N ASP A 559 35.79 -8.27 -13.87
CA ASP A 559 37.01 -8.48 -13.08
C ASP A 559 37.42 -7.24 -12.27
N GLU A 560 37.23 -6.04 -12.82
CA GLU A 560 37.51 -4.77 -12.16
C GLU A 560 36.28 -3.85 -12.30
N VAL A 561 35.83 -3.28 -11.18
CA VAL A 561 34.71 -2.31 -11.15
C VAL A 561 35.14 -1.07 -10.38
N PRO A 562 35.05 0.15 -10.97
CA PRO A 562 35.51 1.37 -10.33
C PRO A 562 34.49 1.87 -9.28
N VAL A 563 34.52 1.31 -8.07
CA VAL A 563 33.59 1.64 -6.97
C VAL A 563 33.50 3.15 -6.70
N ARG A 564 34.64 3.86 -6.61
CA ARG A 564 34.64 5.34 -6.49
C ARG A 564 33.84 6.09 -7.56
N ARG A 565 33.70 5.54 -8.77
CA ARG A 565 32.89 6.15 -9.83
C ARG A 565 31.40 5.92 -9.59
N LEU A 566 31.01 4.80 -9.00
CA LEU A 566 29.65 4.53 -8.53
C LEU A 566 29.29 5.44 -7.35
N VAL A 567 30.19 5.63 -6.38
CA VAL A 567 29.97 6.53 -5.24
C VAL A 567 29.67 7.96 -5.69
N ARG A 568 30.38 8.49 -6.70
CA ARG A 568 30.10 9.84 -7.26
C ARG A 568 28.74 9.98 -7.94
N ARG A 569 28.04 8.86 -8.17
CA ARG A 569 26.71 8.82 -8.79
C ARG A 569 25.57 8.71 -7.77
N LEU A 570 25.90 8.62 -6.48
CA LEU A 570 24.95 8.71 -5.37
C LEU A 570 24.58 10.19 -5.14
N SER A 571 23.72 10.76 -6.00
CA SER A 571 23.26 12.16 -5.91
C SER A 571 21.74 12.24 -5.87
N ASN A 572 21.21 13.18 -5.09
CA ASN A 572 19.76 13.47 -5.03
C ASN A 572 19.23 14.17 -6.30
N ASP A 573 20.11 14.75 -7.14
CA ASP A 573 19.69 15.52 -8.33
C ASP A 573 19.27 14.64 -9.52
N ASP A 574 19.70 13.38 -9.55
CA ASP A 574 19.37 12.40 -10.59
C ASP A 574 19.06 11.04 -9.96
N LEU A 575 17.79 10.88 -9.57
CA LEU A 575 17.30 9.70 -8.88
C LEU A 575 17.51 8.41 -9.67
N ALA A 576 17.34 8.41 -11.00
CA ALA A 576 17.53 7.21 -11.81
C ALA A 576 18.98 6.72 -11.75
N THR A 577 19.93 7.65 -11.88
CA THR A 577 21.37 7.35 -11.74
C THR A 577 21.72 6.90 -10.33
N ALA A 578 21.16 7.53 -9.30
CA ALA A 578 21.40 7.16 -7.91
C ALA A 578 20.86 5.76 -7.58
N TYR A 579 19.65 5.42 -8.06
CA TYR A 579 19.09 4.07 -7.92
C TYR A 579 20.00 3.02 -8.58
N GLY A 580 20.46 3.27 -9.82
CA GLY A 580 21.37 2.36 -10.51
C GLY A 580 22.72 2.21 -9.79
N ALA A 581 23.24 3.29 -9.20
CA ALA A 581 24.45 3.25 -8.40
C ALA A 581 24.27 2.43 -7.11
N CYS A 582 23.18 2.63 -6.35
CA CYS A 582 22.86 1.80 -5.19
C CYS A 582 22.74 0.32 -5.55
N GLN A 583 22.01 -0.01 -6.62
CA GLN A 583 21.86 -1.38 -7.11
C GLN A 583 23.22 -2.01 -7.44
N ALA A 584 24.07 -1.31 -8.20
CA ALA A 584 25.40 -1.81 -8.55
C ALA A 584 26.31 -1.99 -7.33
N LEU A 585 26.27 -1.08 -6.35
CA LEU A 585 27.03 -1.21 -5.11
C LEU A 585 26.55 -2.39 -4.26
N GLY A 586 25.24 -2.64 -4.20
CA GLY A 586 24.68 -3.82 -3.53
C GLY A 586 25.12 -5.12 -4.20
N GLU A 587 25.04 -5.22 -5.53
CA GLU A 587 25.44 -6.43 -6.28
C GLU A 587 26.93 -6.75 -6.16
N LEU A 588 27.79 -5.74 -5.93
CA LEU A 588 29.21 -5.94 -5.62
C LEU A 588 29.46 -6.51 -4.21
N GLY A 589 28.48 -6.41 -3.32
CA GLY A 589 28.53 -6.85 -1.93
C GLY A 589 29.75 -6.29 -1.20
N ALA A 590 30.48 -7.17 -0.48
CA ALA A 590 31.65 -6.78 0.30
C ALA A 590 32.74 -6.03 -0.50
N GLY A 591 32.79 -6.19 -1.84
CA GLY A 591 33.69 -5.43 -2.70
C GLY A 591 33.42 -3.92 -2.74
N ALA A 592 32.24 -3.48 -2.31
CA ALA A 592 31.82 -2.09 -2.27
C ALA A 592 31.93 -1.43 -0.87
N ALA A 593 32.69 -2.02 0.06
CA ALA A 593 32.82 -1.50 1.44
C ALA A 593 33.24 -0.01 1.52
N GLU A 594 34.01 0.51 0.56
CA GLU A 594 34.38 1.94 0.54
C GLU A 594 33.19 2.90 0.30
N ALA A 595 32.02 2.38 -0.09
CA ALA A 595 30.81 3.16 -0.34
C ALA A 595 29.91 3.35 0.90
N VAL A 596 30.18 2.64 2.01
CA VAL A 596 29.33 2.65 3.22
C VAL A 596 29.04 4.06 3.74
N PRO A 597 30.03 4.99 3.86
CA PRO A 597 29.73 6.34 4.33
C PRO A 597 28.75 7.10 3.44
N ALA A 598 28.95 7.05 2.12
CA ALA A 598 28.09 7.74 1.16
C ALA A 598 26.67 7.13 1.11
N LEU A 599 26.55 5.80 1.24
CA LEU A 599 25.25 5.14 1.33
C LEU A 599 24.53 5.47 2.66
N THR A 600 25.28 5.64 3.75
CA THR A 600 24.72 6.05 5.06
C THR A 600 24.18 7.48 5.00
N GLU A 601 24.88 8.40 4.32
CA GLU A 601 24.38 9.77 4.09
C GLU A 601 23.04 9.79 3.34
N LEU A 602 22.84 8.87 2.38
CA LEU A 602 21.58 8.76 1.65
C LEU A 602 20.39 8.33 2.51
N LEU A 603 20.59 7.83 3.74
CA LEU A 603 19.50 7.54 4.67
C LEU A 603 18.75 8.82 5.10
N ALA A 604 19.35 10.00 4.91
CA ALA A 604 18.70 11.29 5.15
C ALA A 604 17.96 11.86 3.92
N SER A 605 18.01 11.20 2.75
CA SER A 605 17.36 11.65 1.51
C SER A 605 15.85 11.91 1.70
N ASP A 606 15.30 12.95 1.08
CA ASP A 606 13.86 13.20 1.05
C ASP A 606 13.13 12.19 0.14
N ASP A 607 13.81 11.63 -0.85
CA ASP A 607 13.25 10.57 -1.68
C ASP A 607 13.21 9.23 -0.90
N VAL A 608 11.99 8.75 -0.65
CA VAL A 608 11.68 7.51 0.06
C VAL A 608 12.37 6.30 -0.58
N TRP A 609 12.38 6.23 -1.90
CA TRP A 609 12.91 5.06 -2.60
C TRP A 609 14.44 5.02 -2.59
N LEU A 610 15.09 6.17 -2.66
CA LEU A 610 16.55 6.28 -2.61
C LEU A 610 17.06 5.81 -1.24
N ARG A 611 16.39 6.22 -0.15
CA ARG A 611 16.69 5.70 1.20
C ARG A 611 16.58 4.18 1.25
N ILE A 612 15.50 3.62 0.67
CA ILE A 612 15.28 2.17 0.62
C ILE A 612 16.38 1.48 -0.21
N GLN A 613 16.75 2.02 -1.37
CA GLN A 613 17.83 1.47 -2.21
C GLN A 613 19.19 1.50 -1.48
N ALA A 614 19.48 2.57 -0.74
CA ALA A 614 20.67 2.66 0.10
C ALA A 614 20.65 1.60 1.22
N CYS A 615 19.51 1.39 1.87
CA CYS A 615 19.34 0.32 2.88
C CYS A 615 19.61 -1.08 2.30
N PHE A 616 19.12 -1.37 1.08
CA PHE A 616 19.41 -2.63 0.40
C PHE A 616 20.90 -2.78 0.10
N ALA A 617 21.53 -1.76 -0.47
CA ALA A 617 22.96 -1.78 -0.77
C ALA A 617 23.80 -2.00 0.49
N LEU A 618 23.48 -1.32 1.61
CA LEU A 618 24.15 -1.52 2.90
C LEU A 618 24.00 -2.97 3.40
N ALA A 619 22.79 -3.54 3.32
CA ALA A 619 22.56 -4.93 3.73
C ALA A 619 23.34 -5.93 2.87
N ASP A 620 23.41 -5.71 1.55
CA ASP A 620 24.12 -6.60 0.61
C ASP A 620 25.65 -6.47 0.73
N ILE A 621 26.17 -5.29 1.11
CA ILE A 621 27.59 -5.11 1.48
C ILE A 621 27.95 -5.96 2.71
N GLY A 622 27.02 -6.12 3.65
CA GLY A 622 27.15 -7.03 4.79
C GLY A 622 27.94 -6.44 5.95
N ASP A 623 28.83 -7.24 6.57
CA ASP A 623 29.43 -6.92 7.88
C ASP A 623 30.16 -5.57 7.92
N ALA A 624 30.74 -5.11 6.81
CA ALA A 624 31.39 -3.79 6.72
C ALA A 624 30.42 -2.61 6.88
N ALA A 625 29.14 -2.81 6.58
CA ALA A 625 28.09 -1.78 6.71
C ALA A 625 27.43 -1.75 8.10
N ARG A 626 27.88 -2.57 9.07
CA ARG A 626 27.31 -2.56 10.43
C ARG A 626 27.44 -1.21 11.14
N GLU A 627 28.40 -0.37 10.76
CA GLU A 627 28.52 1.00 11.29
C GLU A 627 27.32 1.89 10.95
N ALA A 628 26.53 1.55 9.93
CA ALA A 628 25.32 2.28 9.53
C ALA A 628 24.07 1.90 10.36
N VAL A 629 24.14 0.84 11.17
CA VAL A 629 22.98 0.32 11.94
C VAL A 629 22.32 1.39 12.82
N PRO A 630 23.04 2.22 13.58
CA PRO A 630 22.41 3.26 14.39
C PRO A 630 21.55 4.23 13.56
N GLU A 631 22.02 4.66 12.39
CA GLU A 631 21.25 5.53 11.49
C GLU A 631 20.03 4.82 10.89
N MET A 632 20.16 3.53 10.55
CA MET A 632 19.04 2.73 10.08
C MET A 632 17.97 2.54 11.16
N LEU A 633 18.35 2.38 12.43
CA LEU A 633 17.42 2.30 13.56
C LEU A 633 16.73 3.65 13.81
N ARG A 634 17.46 4.78 13.77
CA ARG A 634 16.86 6.12 13.85
C ARG A 634 15.88 6.37 12.70
N LEU A 635 16.23 5.93 11.48
CA LEU A 635 15.33 6.02 10.33
C LEU A 635 14.06 5.19 10.53
N ALA A 636 14.13 4.04 11.22
CA ALA A 636 12.94 3.25 11.54
C ALA A 636 11.95 4.01 12.45
N LEU A 637 12.45 4.91 13.30
CA LEU A 637 11.68 5.73 14.23
C LEU A 637 11.14 7.03 13.62
N ARG A 638 11.63 7.42 12.45
CA ARG A 638 11.21 8.65 11.77
C ARG A 638 9.84 8.47 11.11
N ASP A 639 8.92 9.37 11.40
CA ASP A 639 7.69 9.51 10.63
C ASP A 639 7.94 10.34 9.36
N ASP A 640 7.34 9.90 8.25
CA ASP A 640 7.45 10.56 6.95
C ASP A 640 6.05 10.67 6.31
N PRO A 641 5.50 11.90 6.15
CA PRO A 641 4.19 12.09 5.54
C PRO A 641 4.14 11.66 4.06
N ASN A 642 5.29 11.56 3.37
CA ASN A 642 5.40 11.04 2.01
C ASN A 642 5.47 9.50 1.97
N ASP A 643 5.55 8.85 3.12
CA ASP A 643 5.52 7.40 3.29
C ASP A 643 4.40 6.95 4.25
N PRO A 644 3.12 7.24 3.94
CA PRO A 644 2.00 6.99 4.85
C PRO A 644 1.73 5.50 5.10
N ARG A 645 2.39 4.59 4.38
CA ARG A 645 2.32 3.13 4.58
C ARG A 645 3.53 2.57 5.33
N GLY A 646 4.49 3.41 5.72
CA GLY A 646 5.72 2.99 6.36
C GLY A 646 6.50 1.97 5.53
N TYR A 647 6.63 2.20 4.21
CA TYR A 647 7.46 1.36 3.34
C TYR A 647 8.94 1.42 3.78
N THR A 648 9.43 2.57 4.24
CA THR A 648 10.76 2.75 4.82
C THR A 648 10.94 1.77 5.97
N GLN A 649 10.04 1.75 6.94
CA GLN A 649 10.03 0.79 8.05
C GLN A 649 9.95 -0.66 7.55
N ARG A 650 9.06 -0.94 6.58
CA ARG A 650 8.92 -2.27 5.99
C ARG A 650 10.25 -2.79 5.44
N PHE A 651 10.93 -1.98 4.63
CA PHE A 651 12.18 -2.38 4.00
C PHE A 651 13.35 -2.38 4.99
N LEU A 652 13.34 -1.51 6.01
CA LEU A 652 14.28 -1.58 7.14
C LEU A 652 14.15 -2.89 7.91
N ALA A 653 12.93 -3.40 8.12
CA ALA A 653 12.75 -4.72 8.74
C ALA A 653 13.47 -5.82 7.93
N PHE A 654 13.46 -5.70 6.60
CA PHE A 654 14.15 -6.66 5.72
C PHE A 654 15.68 -6.51 5.80
N THR A 655 16.18 -5.29 5.67
CA THR A 655 17.62 -4.98 5.62
C THR A 655 18.32 -5.08 6.98
N LEU A 656 17.57 -5.01 8.09
CA LEU A 656 18.09 -5.24 9.43
C LEU A 656 17.91 -6.69 9.89
N PHE A 657 16.71 -7.26 9.82
CA PHE A 657 16.40 -8.47 10.61
C PHE A 657 16.13 -9.73 9.78
N TYR A 658 16.03 -9.65 8.44
CA TYR A 658 15.66 -10.81 7.63
C TYR A 658 16.74 -11.90 7.62
N LYS A 659 16.39 -13.11 8.07
CA LYS A 659 17.30 -14.27 8.21
C LYS A 659 17.81 -14.88 6.90
N GLY A 660 17.20 -14.53 5.78
CA GLY A 660 17.38 -15.19 4.49
C GLY A 660 16.17 -16.01 4.08
N GLY A 661 16.06 -16.30 2.77
CA GLY A 661 14.92 -17.00 2.19
C GLY A 661 14.55 -16.44 0.82
N ALA A 662 13.25 -16.31 0.56
CA ALA A 662 12.70 -15.93 -0.74
C ALA A 662 13.14 -14.54 -1.26
N LEU A 663 13.64 -13.66 -0.40
CA LEU A 663 14.20 -12.37 -0.82
C LEU A 663 15.67 -12.46 -1.29
N ASN A 664 16.32 -13.62 -1.11
CA ASN A 664 17.73 -13.85 -1.40
C ASN A 664 18.68 -12.78 -0.81
N MET A 665 18.31 -12.22 0.33
CA MET A 665 19.09 -11.23 1.07
C MET A 665 19.21 -11.64 2.54
N ARG A 666 20.13 -11.05 3.27
CA ARG A 666 20.23 -11.20 4.72
C ARG A 666 20.42 -9.84 5.37
N GLY A 667 19.65 -9.55 6.41
CA GLY A 667 19.77 -8.30 7.15
C GLY A 667 21.02 -8.23 8.03
N LEU A 668 21.49 -7.02 8.33
CA LEU A 668 22.73 -6.74 9.08
C LEU A 668 22.72 -7.28 10.54
N LEU A 669 21.52 -7.38 11.12
CA LEU A 669 21.25 -7.83 12.49
C LEU A 669 20.61 -9.23 12.53
N ALA A 670 20.56 -9.92 11.39
CA ALA A 670 19.87 -11.21 11.31
C ALA A 670 20.60 -12.36 12.02
N ARG A 671 21.90 -12.22 12.30
CA ARG A 671 22.73 -13.24 12.98
C ARG A 671 22.75 -13.06 14.49
N ASP A 672 23.03 -11.84 14.93
CA ASP A 672 23.24 -11.46 16.32
C ASP A 672 22.89 -9.97 16.50
N LEU A 673 22.74 -9.55 17.75
CA LEU A 673 22.44 -8.19 18.16
C LEU A 673 23.60 -7.60 19.00
N ASP A 674 24.81 -8.12 18.83
CA ASP A 674 25.97 -7.74 19.64
C ASP A 674 26.40 -6.30 19.33
N GLY A 675 26.61 -5.49 20.38
CA GLY A 675 27.04 -4.09 20.24
C GLY A 675 25.99 -3.14 19.65
N VAL A 676 24.75 -3.58 19.47
CA VAL A 676 23.63 -2.72 19.03
C VAL A 676 23.06 -1.97 20.23
N ASP A 677 22.87 -0.66 20.09
CA ASP A 677 22.27 0.17 21.12
C ASP A 677 20.81 -0.24 21.40
N ARG A 678 20.50 -0.59 22.66
CA ARG A 678 19.16 -1.03 23.07
C ARG A 678 18.16 0.11 23.14
N GLU A 679 18.62 1.32 23.42
CA GLU A 679 17.77 2.52 23.46
C GLU A 679 17.22 2.87 22.07
N LEU A 680 17.97 2.52 21.01
CA LEU A 680 17.51 2.65 19.62
C LEU A 680 16.78 1.38 19.12
N LEU A 681 17.26 0.20 19.51
CA LEU A 681 16.76 -1.08 19.00
C LEU A 681 15.34 -1.39 19.46
N LEU A 682 15.05 -1.23 20.75
CA LEU A 682 13.74 -1.63 21.31
C LEU A 682 12.59 -0.79 20.73
N PRO A 683 12.64 0.56 20.68
CA PRO A 683 11.59 1.35 20.05
C PRO A 683 11.44 1.05 18.54
N ALA A 684 12.55 0.75 17.85
CA ALA A 684 12.49 0.38 16.44
C ALA A 684 11.75 -0.94 16.26
N ILE A 685 12.00 -1.94 17.11
CA ILE A 685 11.25 -3.21 17.09
C ILE A 685 9.76 -2.97 17.31
N GLU A 686 9.37 -2.15 18.29
CA GLU A 686 7.96 -1.82 18.55
C GLU A 686 7.29 -1.21 17.31
N ARG A 687 7.96 -0.23 16.68
CA ARG A 687 7.47 0.40 15.45
C ARG A 687 7.32 -0.60 14.31
N LEU A 688 8.28 -1.52 14.16
CA LEU A 688 8.26 -2.54 13.12
C LEU A 688 7.20 -3.64 13.39
N LEU A 689 6.89 -3.97 14.65
CA LEU A 689 5.80 -4.87 15.02
C LEU A 689 4.43 -4.32 14.63
N ALA A 690 4.29 -3.00 14.56
CA ALA A 690 3.06 -2.33 14.13
C ALA A 690 2.90 -2.20 12.59
N ASN A 691 3.94 -2.47 11.80
CA ASN A 691 3.92 -2.24 10.35
C ASN A 691 2.79 -2.99 9.62
N ASP A 692 2.18 -2.42 8.57
CA ASP A 692 1.05 -3.06 7.88
C ASP A 692 1.39 -4.38 7.17
N ASP A 693 2.67 -4.63 6.87
CA ASP A 693 3.14 -5.81 6.15
C ASP A 693 3.52 -6.97 7.09
N GLY A 694 2.81 -8.08 6.96
CA GLY A 694 3.08 -9.29 7.76
C GLY A 694 4.49 -9.83 7.60
N ARG A 695 5.13 -9.64 6.43
CA ARG A 695 6.51 -10.09 6.23
C ARG A 695 7.50 -9.21 7.00
N ALA A 696 7.29 -7.90 7.06
CA ALA A 696 8.11 -7.01 7.88
C ALA A 696 8.03 -7.40 9.35
N ARG A 697 6.83 -7.58 9.90
CA ARG A 697 6.66 -8.06 11.28
C ARG A 697 7.37 -9.41 11.51
N ALA A 698 7.24 -10.35 10.58
CA ALA A 698 7.88 -11.67 10.66
C ALA A 698 9.43 -11.64 10.63
N CYS A 699 10.07 -10.55 10.22
CA CYS A 699 11.54 -10.46 10.30
C CYS A 699 12.03 -10.45 11.76
N LEU A 700 11.18 -10.01 12.69
CA LEU A 700 11.51 -9.84 14.11
C LEU A 700 11.47 -11.16 14.90
N GLU A 701 11.07 -12.28 14.29
CA GLU A 701 11.19 -13.62 14.91
C GLU A 701 12.62 -13.93 15.38
N SER A 702 13.62 -13.37 14.70
CA SER A 702 15.02 -13.52 15.08
C SER A 702 15.34 -12.83 16.41
N VAL A 703 14.70 -11.68 16.68
CA VAL A 703 14.90 -10.88 17.89
C VAL A 703 14.48 -11.66 19.13
N TYR A 704 13.32 -12.33 19.10
CA TYR A 704 12.83 -13.12 20.25
C TYR A 704 13.75 -14.27 20.65
N ARG A 705 14.63 -14.71 19.76
CA ARG A 705 15.63 -15.76 20.03
C ARG A 705 16.96 -15.20 20.51
N ASN A 706 17.28 -13.96 20.12
CA ASN A 706 18.59 -13.35 20.32
C ASN A 706 18.63 -12.40 21.51
N LEU A 707 17.49 -11.88 21.98
CA LEU A 707 17.40 -11.08 23.20
C LEU A 707 16.97 -11.95 24.40
N PRO A 708 17.55 -11.72 25.59
CA PRO A 708 17.06 -12.34 26.81
C PRO A 708 15.68 -11.74 27.18
N PHE A 709 14.91 -12.47 27.98
CA PHE A 709 13.51 -12.12 28.25
C PHE A 709 13.33 -10.84 29.06
N ASP A 710 14.26 -10.54 29.96
CA ASP A 710 14.34 -9.29 30.71
C ASP A 710 14.53 -8.07 29.79
N GLU A 711 15.35 -8.18 28.74
CA GLU A 711 15.48 -7.13 27.71
C GLU A 711 14.23 -7.02 26.81
N LEU A 712 13.45 -8.09 26.65
CA LEU A 712 12.19 -8.08 25.89
C LEU A 712 10.99 -7.60 26.73
N ALA A 713 11.10 -7.65 28.05
CA ALA A 713 10.01 -7.31 28.96
C ALA A 713 9.44 -5.89 28.74
N PRO A 714 10.24 -4.83 28.48
CA PRO A 714 9.72 -3.49 28.24
C PRO A 714 8.79 -3.40 27.03
N ILE A 715 9.07 -4.19 25.97
CA ILE A 715 8.31 -4.17 24.71
C ILE A 715 7.24 -5.28 24.63
N LEU A 716 7.01 -5.99 25.74
CA LEU A 716 6.03 -7.08 25.81
C LEU A 716 4.60 -6.65 25.42
N PRO A 717 4.12 -5.41 25.72
CA PRO A 717 2.84 -4.93 25.20
C PRO A 717 2.76 -4.94 23.67
N ALA A 718 3.80 -4.46 22.97
CA ALA A 718 3.86 -4.46 21.51
C ALA A 718 3.91 -5.89 20.94
N ILE A 719 4.63 -6.81 21.60
CA ILE A 719 4.67 -8.22 21.23
C ILE A 719 3.27 -8.83 21.32
N VAL A 720 2.58 -8.63 22.45
CA VAL A 720 1.22 -9.13 22.68
C VAL A 720 0.25 -8.59 21.64
N GLU A 721 0.33 -7.30 21.32
CA GLU A 721 -0.50 -6.68 20.29
C GLU A 721 -0.23 -7.27 18.91
N SER A 722 1.05 -7.52 18.57
CA SER A 722 1.42 -8.15 17.30
C SER A 722 0.90 -9.58 17.15
N VAL A 723 0.68 -10.29 18.27
CA VAL A 723 0.07 -11.62 18.30
C VAL A 723 -1.44 -11.53 18.11
N ARG A 724 -2.06 -10.58 18.80
CA ARG A 724 -3.50 -10.33 18.77
C ARG A 724 -3.96 -9.91 17.39
N GLU A 725 -3.41 -8.82 16.87
CA GLU A 725 -3.85 -8.18 15.63
C GLU A 725 -3.09 -8.68 14.41
N PRO A 726 -3.75 -9.43 13.49
CA PRO A 726 -3.13 -9.82 12.23
C PRO A 726 -2.75 -8.59 11.40
N SER A 727 -1.64 -8.68 10.66
CA SER A 727 -1.23 -7.59 9.76
C SER A 727 -2.29 -7.35 8.66
N PRO A 728 -2.61 -6.08 8.34
CA PRO A 728 -3.57 -5.73 7.27
C PRO A 728 -3.16 -6.24 5.89
N SER A 729 -1.85 -6.36 5.63
CA SER A 729 -1.26 -6.87 4.39
C SER A 729 -0.27 -7.99 4.66
N GLY A 730 0.20 -8.65 3.59
CA GLY A 730 1.18 -9.73 3.71
C GLY A 730 0.64 -10.95 4.46
N VAL A 731 -0.66 -11.25 4.30
CA VAL A 731 -1.42 -12.25 5.08
C VAL A 731 -0.75 -13.62 5.17
N MET A 732 -0.07 -14.07 4.10
CA MET A 732 0.67 -15.34 4.11
C MET A 732 1.89 -15.35 5.06
N PHE A 733 2.40 -14.18 5.44
CA PHE A 733 3.53 -13.99 6.34
C PHE A 733 3.11 -13.55 7.74
N ALA A 734 1.83 -13.20 7.93
CA ALA A 734 1.30 -12.66 9.19
C ALA A 734 1.44 -13.63 10.38
N ASN A 735 1.45 -14.94 10.13
CA ASN A 735 1.44 -15.95 11.21
C ASN A 735 2.80 -16.15 11.88
N GLY A 736 3.90 -15.87 11.19
CA GLY A 736 5.24 -16.19 11.70
C GLY A 736 5.56 -15.50 13.03
N ILE A 737 5.40 -14.17 13.06
CA ILE A 737 5.61 -13.38 14.27
C ILE A 737 4.60 -13.71 15.37
N ARG A 738 3.35 -14.00 15.01
CA ARG A 738 2.26 -14.31 15.96
C ARG A 738 2.54 -15.61 16.69
N LEU A 739 2.89 -16.66 15.96
CA LEU A 739 3.23 -17.95 16.54
C LEU A 739 4.51 -17.87 17.38
N SER A 740 5.52 -17.12 16.91
CA SER A 740 6.76 -16.90 17.68
C SER A 740 6.51 -16.11 18.97
N GLY A 741 5.59 -15.14 18.93
CA GLY A 741 5.13 -14.41 20.12
C GLY A 741 4.39 -15.32 21.09
N LEU A 742 3.47 -16.17 20.63
CA LEU A 742 2.81 -17.17 21.48
C LEU A 742 3.80 -18.12 22.17
N GLU A 743 4.80 -18.60 21.43
CA GLU A 743 5.88 -19.43 22.00
C GLU A 743 6.63 -18.70 23.11
N LEU A 744 6.97 -17.42 22.90
CA LEU A 744 7.63 -16.58 23.91
C LEU A 744 6.74 -16.44 25.16
N LEU A 745 5.47 -16.09 24.98
CA LEU A 745 4.51 -15.91 26.08
C LEU A 745 4.32 -17.20 26.89
N GLY A 746 4.17 -18.34 26.22
CA GLY A 746 4.01 -19.65 26.87
C GLY A 746 5.27 -20.07 27.63
N LYS A 747 6.45 -19.93 27.03
CA LYS A 747 7.74 -20.24 27.65
C LYS A 747 7.94 -19.47 28.96
N HIS A 748 7.48 -18.22 29.02
CA HIS A 748 7.63 -17.33 30.18
C HIS A 748 6.36 -17.20 31.04
N ARG A 749 5.33 -18.01 30.75
CA ARG A 749 4.06 -18.10 31.49
C ARG A 749 3.33 -16.75 31.63
N VAL A 750 3.29 -15.98 30.56
CA VAL A 750 2.56 -14.70 30.49
C VAL A 750 1.06 -14.97 30.34
N ALA A 751 0.22 -14.46 31.25
CA ALA A 751 -1.18 -14.83 31.40
C ALA A 751 -2.02 -14.59 30.12
N GLU A 752 -1.82 -13.44 29.47
CA GLU A 752 -2.51 -13.02 28.25
C GLU A 752 -2.31 -14.01 27.09
N GLY A 753 -1.17 -14.71 27.06
CA GLY A 753 -0.86 -15.70 26.03
C GLY A 753 -1.82 -16.89 26.00
N MET A 754 -2.49 -17.23 27.12
CA MET A 754 -3.44 -18.34 27.19
C MET A 754 -4.66 -18.09 26.30
N ALA A 755 -5.29 -16.91 26.42
CA ALA A 755 -6.45 -16.55 25.60
C ALA A 755 -6.07 -16.39 24.12
N LEU A 756 -4.92 -15.77 23.86
CA LEU A 756 -4.39 -15.55 22.51
C LEU A 756 -4.07 -16.85 21.78
N CYS A 757 -3.68 -17.92 22.49
CA CYS A 757 -3.53 -19.24 21.89
C CYS A 757 -4.83 -19.62 21.17
N LEU A 758 -5.97 -19.59 21.86
CA LEU A 758 -7.27 -19.96 21.27
C LEU A 758 -7.72 -18.99 20.18
N ASP A 759 -7.52 -17.69 20.36
CA ASP A 759 -7.87 -16.67 19.36
C ASP A 759 -7.13 -16.91 18.02
N SER A 760 -5.91 -17.46 18.08
CA SER A 760 -5.10 -17.78 16.91
C SER A 760 -5.51 -19.09 16.20
N MET A 761 -6.50 -19.84 16.70
CA MET A 761 -6.88 -21.19 16.22
C MET A 761 -8.13 -21.24 15.32
N ASP A 762 -8.45 -20.15 14.61
CA ASP A 762 -9.56 -20.16 13.63
C ASP A 762 -9.39 -21.29 12.60
N VAL A 763 -10.42 -22.15 12.50
CA VAL A 763 -10.44 -23.39 11.69
C VAL A 763 -10.67 -23.16 10.20
N ASP A 764 -11.05 -21.96 9.77
CA ASP A 764 -11.30 -21.61 8.38
C ASP A 764 -10.19 -20.74 7.77
N GLU A 765 -9.27 -20.22 8.59
CA GLU A 765 -8.15 -19.40 8.14
C GLU A 765 -6.96 -20.18 7.52
N TRP A 766 -6.11 -19.46 6.79
CA TRP A 766 -4.90 -20.02 6.16
C TRP A 766 -3.91 -20.57 7.19
N GLY A 767 -3.20 -21.65 6.84
CA GLY A 767 -2.25 -22.30 7.76
C GLY A 767 -2.90 -22.93 9.00
N LYS A 768 -4.21 -23.19 9.01
CA LYS A 768 -4.98 -23.71 10.16
C LYS A 768 -4.32 -24.91 10.85
N GLN A 769 -3.80 -25.88 10.08
CA GLN A 769 -3.22 -27.10 10.64
C GLN A 769 -2.03 -26.78 11.54
N ASP A 770 -1.13 -25.90 11.07
CA ASP A 770 0.07 -25.49 11.79
C ASP A 770 -0.28 -24.56 12.94
N ARG A 771 -1.17 -23.57 12.72
CA ARG A 771 -1.60 -22.63 13.77
C ARG A 771 -2.27 -23.34 14.94
N ILE A 772 -3.24 -24.21 14.66
CA ILE A 772 -4.00 -24.94 15.68
C ILE A 772 -3.07 -25.86 16.46
N LYS A 773 -2.20 -26.60 15.75
CA LYS A 773 -1.19 -27.44 16.40
C LYS A 773 -0.30 -26.62 17.33
N LYS A 774 0.29 -25.53 16.82
CA LYS A 774 1.22 -24.69 17.58
C LYS A 774 0.54 -24.04 18.79
N GLY A 775 -0.67 -23.51 18.60
CA GLY A 775 -1.45 -22.90 19.67
C GLY A 775 -1.79 -23.90 20.78
N LEU A 776 -2.16 -25.14 20.45
CA LEU A 776 -2.40 -26.21 21.43
C LEU A 776 -1.11 -26.60 22.17
N GLU A 777 0.01 -26.73 21.45
CA GLU A 777 1.32 -27.02 22.05
C GLU A 777 1.74 -25.93 23.05
N VAL A 778 1.54 -24.65 22.72
CA VAL A 778 1.83 -23.53 23.62
C VAL A 778 0.86 -23.53 24.81
N LEU A 779 -0.45 -23.72 24.58
CA LEU A 779 -1.44 -23.72 25.65
C LEU A 779 -1.15 -24.80 26.71
N ARG A 780 -0.67 -25.97 26.28
CA ARG A 780 -0.25 -27.06 27.19
C ARG A 780 0.88 -26.65 28.14
N THR A 781 1.74 -25.70 27.76
CA THR A 781 2.83 -25.22 28.65
C THR A 781 2.30 -24.49 29.90
N TYR A 782 1.08 -23.96 29.86
CA TYR A 782 0.45 -23.31 31.01
C TYR A 782 -0.10 -24.31 32.04
N GLY A 783 -0.37 -25.55 31.62
CA GLY A 783 -0.91 -26.60 32.49
C GLY A 783 -2.26 -26.20 33.11
N GLY A 784 -2.44 -26.50 34.39
CA GLY A 784 -3.68 -26.25 35.14
C GLY A 784 -4.10 -24.77 35.21
N ALA A 785 -3.19 -23.83 34.93
CA ALA A 785 -3.52 -22.40 34.86
C ALA A 785 -4.51 -22.09 33.72
N ALA A 786 -4.49 -22.87 32.63
CA ALA A 786 -5.39 -22.68 31.48
C ALA A 786 -6.81 -23.24 31.71
N ARG A 787 -7.12 -23.75 32.91
CA ARG A 787 -8.40 -24.41 33.23
C ARG A 787 -9.62 -23.47 33.07
N GLU A 788 -9.43 -22.16 33.18
CA GLU A 788 -10.49 -21.18 32.93
C GLU A 788 -10.96 -21.16 31.45
N LEU A 789 -10.11 -21.61 30.52
CA LEU A 789 -10.40 -21.63 29.08
C LEU A 789 -11.06 -22.94 28.62
N MET A 790 -11.33 -23.87 29.53
CA MET A 790 -11.92 -25.18 29.21
C MET A 790 -13.23 -25.11 28.40
N PRO A 791 -14.17 -24.19 28.65
CA PRO A 791 -15.37 -24.06 27.82
C PRO A 791 -15.03 -23.81 26.35
N ARG A 792 -14.09 -22.89 26.07
CA ARG A 792 -13.65 -22.53 24.72
C ARG A 792 -12.85 -23.67 24.07
N LEU A 793 -12.03 -24.38 24.83
CA LEU A 793 -11.24 -25.51 24.31
C LEU A 793 -12.15 -26.69 23.90
N ARG A 794 -13.22 -26.95 24.66
CA ARG A 794 -14.24 -27.97 24.30
C ARG A 794 -15.07 -27.53 23.10
N GLU A 795 -15.36 -26.23 22.96
CA GLU A 795 -15.99 -25.69 21.75
C GLU A 795 -15.10 -25.88 20.51
N LEU A 796 -13.80 -25.58 20.61
CA LEU A 796 -12.83 -25.84 19.55
C LEU A 796 -12.80 -27.32 19.16
N GLU A 797 -12.82 -28.26 20.11
CA GLU A 797 -12.89 -29.69 19.81
C GLU A 797 -14.13 -30.03 18.98
N GLN A 798 -15.30 -29.52 19.38
CA GLN A 798 -16.55 -29.76 18.66
C GLN A 798 -16.49 -29.18 17.24
N THR A 799 -15.98 -27.96 17.08
CA THR A 799 -15.79 -27.33 15.79
C THR A 799 -14.82 -28.12 14.91
N LEU A 800 -13.69 -28.59 15.44
CA LEU A 800 -12.70 -29.41 14.71
C LEU A 800 -13.29 -30.74 14.24
N VAL A 801 -14.05 -31.42 15.10
CA VAL A 801 -14.71 -32.70 14.79
C VAL A 801 -15.82 -32.50 13.75
N GLY A 802 -16.58 -31.40 13.85
CA GLY A 802 -17.67 -31.04 12.94
C GLY A 802 -17.21 -30.45 11.61
N HIS A 803 -15.93 -30.05 11.49
CA HIS A 803 -15.43 -29.34 10.32
C HIS A 803 -15.41 -30.23 9.05
N ARG A 804 -15.70 -29.64 7.89
CA ARG A 804 -15.71 -30.34 6.59
C ARG A 804 -14.39 -31.07 6.25
N GLU A 805 -13.28 -30.56 6.77
CA GLU A 805 -11.92 -31.11 6.58
C GLU A 805 -11.43 -31.93 7.79
N ALA A 806 -12.29 -32.33 8.73
CA ALA A 806 -11.90 -33.02 9.96
C ALA A 806 -10.98 -34.24 9.74
N LYS A 807 -11.19 -34.99 8.64
CA LYS A 807 -10.32 -36.13 8.28
C LYS A 807 -8.86 -35.73 8.05
N GLY A 808 -8.63 -34.54 7.52
CA GLY A 808 -7.30 -33.97 7.31
C GLY A 808 -6.73 -33.28 8.56
N MET A 809 -7.51 -33.15 9.63
CA MET A 809 -7.12 -32.51 10.89
C MET A 809 -7.12 -33.48 12.07
N ALA A 810 -6.94 -34.78 11.80
CA ALA A 810 -6.98 -35.82 12.83
C ALA A 810 -5.91 -35.62 13.91
N GLU A 811 -4.72 -35.12 13.53
CA GLU A 811 -3.64 -34.78 14.46
C GLU A 811 -4.08 -33.64 15.40
N GLN A 812 -4.63 -32.55 14.86
CA GLN A 812 -5.08 -31.39 15.63
C GLN A 812 -6.24 -31.76 16.56
N ILE A 813 -7.18 -32.60 16.11
CA ILE A 813 -8.27 -33.13 16.94
C ILE A 813 -7.69 -33.92 18.13
N GLN A 814 -6.72 -34.79 17.88
CA GLN A 814 -6.10 -35.58 18.94
C GLN A 814 -5.32 -34.68 19.91
N LEU A 815 -4.54 -33.74 19.41
CA LEU A 815 -3.82 -32.76 20.24
C LEU A 815 -4.78 -31.93 21.10
N CYS A 816 -5.95 -31.57 20.58
CA CYS A 816 -6.96 -30.83 21.34
C CYS A 816 -7.50 -31.66 22.51
N ARG A 817 -7.77 -32.95 22.27
CA ARG A 817 -8.21 -33.90 23.32
C ARG A 817 -7.13 -34.13 24.37
N ASP A 818 -5.88 -34.31 23.93
CA ASP A 818 -4.75 -34.50 24.83
C ASP A 818 -4.56 -33.27 25.71
N ALA A 819 -4.64 -32.06 25.13
CA ALA A 819 -4.58 -30.80 25.88
C ALA A 819 -5.71 -30.67 26.92
N ILE A 820 -6.95 -31.04 26.57
CA ILE A 820 -8.09 -31.07 27.51
C ILE A 820 -7.78 -31.97 28.71
N VAL A 821 -7.34 -33.21 28.46
CA VAL A 821 -7.05 -34.19 29.52
C VAL A 821 -5.91 -33.71 30.41
N GLU A 822 -4.84 -33.17 29.84
CA GLU A 822 -3.66 -32.70 30.58
C GLU A 822 -3.97 -31.48 31.46
N ILE A 823 -4.68 -30.49 30.93
CA ILE A 823 -5.06 -29.26 31.68
C ILE A 823 -6.06 -29.60 32.79
N GLU A 824 -6.99 -30.54 32.55
CA GLU A 824 -7.93 -31.00 33.58
C GLU A 824 -7.22 -31.72 34.72
N ALA A 825 -6.25 -32.58 34.41
CA ALA A 825 -5.54 -33.41 35.39
C ALA A 825 -4.46 -32.66 36.21
N ASP A 826 -4.05 -31.45 35.80
CA ASP A 826 -3.02 -30.67 36.50
C ASP A 826 -3.60 -29.84 37.65
N ASP A 827 -3.55 -30.41 38.85
CA ASP A 827 -4.00 -29.77 40.10
C ASP A 827 -2.93 -28.86 40.76
N ALA A 828 -1.71 -28.80 40.22
CA ALA A 828 -0.59 -28.06 40.78
C ALA A 828 -0.12 -26.95 39.83
N ALA A 829 -1.07 -26.13 39.37
CA ALA A 829 -0.83 -25.05 38.42
C ALA A 829 0.28 -24.09 38.92
N ALA A 830 1.39 -24.03 38.19
CA ALA A 830 2.42 -23.02 38.45
C ALA A 830 1.84 -21.62 38.17
N PRO A 831 2.23 -20.58 38.92
CA PRO A 831 1.69 -19.25 38.73
C PRO A 831 1.97 -18.72 37.32
N VAL A 832 1.06 -17.88 36.84
CA VAL A 832 1.22 -17.03 35.64
C VAL A 832 1.37 -15.59 36.10
N ARG A 833 1.99 -14.75 35.27
CA ARG A 833 2.10 -13.30 35.50
C ARG A 833 1.50 -12.56 34.32
N THR A 834 0.82 -11.46 34.59
CA THR A 834 0.31 -10.54 33.57
C THR A 834 1.45 -9.76 32.93
N VAL A 835 1.21 -9.22 31.74
CA VAL A 835 2.14 -8.28 31.09
C VAL A 835 2.44 -7.11 32.02
N ALA A 836 1.42 -6.55 32.68
CA ALA A 836 1.60 -5.42 33.60
C ALA A 836 2.52 -5.75 34.78
N GLU A 837 2.37 -6.93 35.39
CA GLU A 837 3.25 -7.39 36.49
C GLU A 837 4.70 -7.58 36.01
N ILE A 838 4.89 -8.16 34.82
CA ILE A 838 6.23 -8.38 34.26
C ILE A 838 6.88 -7.05 33.87
N VAL A 839 6.16 -6.18 33.16
CA VAL A 839 6.66 -4.84 32.79
C VAL A 839 6.99 -4.07 34.07
N ALA A 840 6.15 -4.08 35.10
CA ALA A 840 6.46 -3.45 36.38
C ALA A 840 7.72 -4.05 37.06
N GLU A 841 7.99 -5.34 36.94
CA GLU A 841 9.18 -5.99 37.50
C GLU A 841 10.49 -5.53 36.82
N PHE A 842 10.46 -5.33 35.49
CA PHE A 842 11.64 -5.02 34.67
C PHE A 842 11.78 -3.54 34.29
N VAL A 843 10.70 -2.77 34.38
CA VAL A 843 10.63 -1.32 34.11
C VAL A 843 10.46 -0.52 35.40
N ALA A 844 10.32 -1.17 36.56
CA ALA A 844 10.37 -0.46 37.84
C ALA A 844 11.66 0.37 37.93
N PRO A 845 11.56 1.68 38.22
CA PRO A 845 12.66 2.37 38.87
C PRO A 845 12.96 1.59 40.16
N SER A 846 14.19 1.64 40.67
CA SER A 846 14.40 1.31 42.08
C SER A 846 13.54 2.27 42.92
N VAL A 847 12.31 1.89 43.24
CA VAL A 847 11.40 2.67 44.08
C VAL A 847 11.63 2.19 45.51
N ASP A 848 12.44 2.95 46.25
CA ASP A 848 12.18 3.10 47.67
C ASP A 848 10.82 3.79 47.81
N GLU A 849 9.87 3.10 48.45
CA GLU A 849 8.52 3.60 48.74
C GLU A 849 8.53 4.75 49.77
N PRO A 850 7.43 5.52 49.85
CA PRO A 850 7.48 6.97 50.05
C PRO A 850 7.54 7.37 51.53
N THR A 851 8.44 8.31 51.83
CA THR A 851 8.26 9.19 52.99
C THR A 851 7.72 10.53 52.51
N ARG A 852 6.47 10.79 52.88
CA ARG A 852 5.81 12.08 52.70
C ARG A 852 6.26 13.02 53.83
N ALA A 853 7.17 13.93 53.52
CA ALA A 853 7.20 15.32 53.98
C ALA A 853 8.45 16.03 53.45
N ASP A 854 8.23 17.07 52.64
CA ASP A 854 9.08 18.24 52.37
C ASP A 854 10.58 18.15 52.65
N THR A 855 11.36 18.18 51.57
CA THR A 855 12.45 19.13 51.25
C THR A 855 13.38 18.47 50.24
N ASP A 856 12.87 18.16 49.04
CA ASP A 856 13.74 17.79 47.93
C ASP A 856 14.13 19.06 47.18
N ASP A 857 15.33 19.57 47.49
CA ASP A 857 15.93 20.80 46.94
C ASP A 857 16.43 20.61 45.48
N THR A 858 15.96 19.55 44.81
CA THR A 858 16.30 19.21 43.43
C THR A 858 15.65 20.25 42.47
N PRO A 859 16.43 21.04 41.71
CA PRO A 859 15.90 22.07 40.81
C PRO A 859 14.98 21.43 39.76
N ARG A 860 13.69 21.78 39.78
CA ARG A 860 12.70 21.24 38.82
C ARG A 860 12.34 22.27 37.75
N LEU A 861 12.43 21.87 36.49
CA LEU A 861 11.87 22.64 35.38
C LEU A 861 10.34 22.52 35.42
N LYS A 862 9.66 23.65 35.60
CA LYS A 862 8.20 23.74 35.64
C LYS A 862 7.67 23.93 34.22
N VAL A 863 6.97 22.94 33.68
CA VAL A 863 6.47 22.96 32.30
C VAL A 863 4.97 23.26 32.25
N PHE A 864 4.57 24.24 31.45
CA PHE A 864 3.18 24.56 31.17
C PHE A 864 2.89 24.44 29.68
N ILE A 865 1.73 23.89 29.32
CA ILE A 865 1.30 23.79 27.92
C ILE A 865 0.26 24.88 27.64
N LEU A 866 0.44 25.62 26.55
CA LEU A 866 -0.51 26.60 26.04
C LEU A 866 -1.00 26.17 24.67
N ALA A 867 -2.26 25.74 24.58
CA ALA A 867 -2.83 25.21 23.33
C ALA A 867 -4.15 25.83 22.93
N GLY A 868 -4.47 25.76 21.65
CA GLY A 868 -5.74 26.23 21.12
C GLY A 868 -5.63 26.76 19.70
N GLN A 869 -6.46 27.74 19.37
CA GLN A 869 -6.55 28.29 18.01
C GLN A 869 -5.83 29.63 17.81
N SER A 870 -6.21 30.44 16.81
CA SER A 870 -5.63 31.76 16.49
C SER A 870 -5.52 32.74 17.66
N ASN A 871 -6.41 32.68 18.66
CA ASN A 871 -6.31 33.55 19.83
C ASN A 871 -5.32 33.04 20.89
N MET A 872 -5.00 31.74 20.89
CA MET A 872 -3.81 31.25 21.59
C MET A 872 -2.54 31.58 20.81
N VAL A 873 -2.56 31.50 19.47
CA VAL A 873 -1.43 31.94 18.61
C VAL A 873 -1.06 33.39 18.89
N GLY A 874 -2.04 34.29 19.00
CA GLY A 874 -1.83 35.67 19.43
C GLY A 874 -1.80 36.68 18.28
N ALA A 875 -2.61 37.73 18.40
CA ALA A 875 -2.67 38.82 17.42
C ALA A 875 -2.55 40.21 18.07
N GLY A 876 -2.14 40.29 19.35
CA GLY A 876 -1.97 41.56 20.06
C GLY A 876 -0.79 42.32 19.50
N GLN A 877 -0.97 43.56 19.01
CA GLN A 877 0.13 44.30 18.37
C GLN A 877 1.10 44.88 19.38
N VAL A 878 2.40 44.68 19.15
CA VAL A 878 3.46 45.29 19.95
C VAL A 878 3.65 46.74 19.54
N THR A 879 3.86 46.99 18.25
CA THR A 879 4.25 48.31 17.72
C THR A 879 3.09 49.30 17.71
N ALA A 880 3.33 50.52 18.21
CA ALA A 880 2.37 51.61 18.18
C ALA A 880 2.29 52.21 16.77
N ARG A 881 1.10 52.13 16.18
CA ARG A 881 0.79 52.75 14.89
C ARG A 881 0.15 54.12 15.11
N GLU A 882 0.94 55.18 15.14
CA GLU A 882 0.42 56.55 15.34
C GLU A 882 -0.64 56.97 14.30
N ASP A 883 -0.54 56.44 13.07
CA ASP A 883 -1.48 56.68 11.98
C ASP A 883 -2.86 56.02 12.19
N ARG A 884 -2.96 55.10 13.14
CA ARG A 884 -4.16 54.38 13.53
C ARG A 884 -4.45 54.67 15.01
N ASN A 885 -5.58 55.30 15.32
CA ASN A 885 -6.06 55.61 16.68
C ASN A 885 -5.00 56.10 17.70
N GLY A 886 -3.93 56.79 17.26
CA GLY A 886 -2.84 57.26 18.13
C GLY A 886 -2.03 56.13 18.79
N GLY A 887 -1.96 54.96 18.15
CA GLY A 887 -1.28 53.77 18.67
C GLY A 887 -2.01 53.03 19.80
N GLN A 888 -3.22 53.46 20.18
CA GLN A 888 -3.97 52.88 21.30
C GLN A 888 -4.21 51.37 21.13
N GLY A 889 -4.03 50.65 22.25
CA GLY A 889 -4.20 49.19 22.32
C GLY A 889 -3.00 48.37 21.83
N SER A 890 -1.89 49.01 21.43
CA SER A 890 -0.60 48.35 21.21
C SER A 890 0.23 48.28 22.50
N LEU A 891 1.15 47.33 22.61
CA LEU A 891 1.98 47.17 23.81
C LEU A 891 2.89 48.38 24.06
N GLU A 892 3.49 48.96 23.01
CA GLU A 892 4.29 50.19 23.09
C GLU A 892 3.50 51.39 23.63
N HIS A 893 2.21 51.46 23.29
CA HIS A 893 1.33 52.49 23.83
C HIS A 893 1.04 52.24 25.31
N LEU A 894 0.74 51.00 25.71
CA LEU A 894 0.40 50.64 27.09
C LEU A 894 1.54 50.91 28.09
N VAL A 895 2.80 50.71 27.70
CA VAL A 895 3.95 51.02 28.58
C VAL A 895 4.23 52.52 28.69
N ARG A 896 3.75 53.33 27.74
CA ARG A 896 3.99 54.79 27.70
C ARG A 896 2.83 55.59 28.28
N ASP A 897 1.60 55.12 28.11
CA ASP A 897 0.39 55.82 28.47
C ASP A 897 0.25 55.95 30.01
N PRO A 898 0.01 57.16 30.55
CA PRO A 898 -0.04 57.36 32.00
C PRO A 898 -1.12 56.54 32.73
N ALA A 899 -2.20 56.13 32.07
CA ALA A 899 -3.27 55.37 32.70
C ALA A 899 -2.90 53.89 32.86
N THR A 900 -2.07 53.35 31.95
CA THR A 900 -1.72 51.92 31.90
C THR A 900 -0.26 51.62 32.26
N ARG A 901 0.64 52.61 32.18
CA ARG A 901 2.08 52.47 32.42
C ARG A 901 2.40 51.75 33.72
N GLU A 902 1.73 52.08 34.83
CA GLU A 902 2.03 51.45 36.13
C GLU A 902 1.87 49.93 36.09
N ARG A 903 0.88 49.43 35.33
CA ARG A 903 0.58 48.01 35.19
C ARG A 903 1.55 47.27 34.27
N PHE A 904 2.12 47.95 33.28
CA PHE A 904 2.97 47.34 32.24
C PHE A 904 4.44 47.75 32.33
N ALA A 905 4.82 48.56 33.32
CA ALA A 905 6.18 49.06 33.50
C ALA A 905 7.21 47.95 33.61
N HIS A 906 6.85 46.79 34.18
CA HIS A 906 7.73 45.63 34.32
C HIS A 906 8.07 44.94 32.99
N LEU A 907 7.39 45.29 31.89
CA LEU A 907 7.68 44.75 30.56
C LEU A 907 8.81 45.51 29.86
N VAL A 908 9.27 46.64 30.39
CA VAL A 908 10.38 47.43 29.83
C VAL A 908 11.43 47.72 30.88
N ASP A 909 12.70 47.78 30.46
CA ASP A 909 13.80 48.17 31.33
C ASP A 909 13.92 49.71 31.44
N ASP A 910 14.92 50.17 32.20
CA ASP A 910 15.19 51.61 32.42
C ASP A 910 15.53 52.36 31.11
N ASP A 911 15.99 51.64 30.08
CA ASP A 911 16.30 52.17 28.75
C ASP A 911 15.08 52.13 27.80
N GLY A 912 13.95 51.58 28.26
CA GLY A 912 12.71 51.43 27.51
C GLY A 912 12.72 50.28 26.51
N ALA A 913 13.68 49.35 26.60
CA ALA A 913 13.71 48.13 25.82
C ALA A 913 12.84 47.03 26.46
N TRP A 914 12.30 46.12 25.65
CA TRP A 914 11.48 45.02 26.15
C TRP A 914 12.29 44.09 27.04
N VAL A 915 11.76 43.81 28.23
CA VAL A 915 12.36 42.88 29.18
C VAL A 915 12.36 41.48 28.57
N ARG A 916 13.46 40.78 28.79
CA ARG A 916 13.65 39.37 28.49
C ARG A 916 13.74 38.62 29.81
N ARG A 917 12.85 37.65 30.03
CA ARG A 917 12.83 36.77 31.21
C ARG A 917 13.69 35.56 30.94
N ASP A 918 14.94 35.54 31.44
CA ASP A 918 15.84 34.39 31.28
C ASP A 918 15.47 33.18 32.18
N ASP A 919 14.58 33.40 33.14
CA ASP A 919 13.99 32.40 34.04
C ASP A 919 12.73 31.74 33.46
N VAL A 920 12.14 32.29 32.40
CA VAL A 920 10.96 31.74 31.72
C VAL A 920 11.27 31.52 30.25
N TRP A 921 11.22 30.28 29.79
CA TRP A 921 11.49 29.90 28.42
C TRP A 921 10.20 29.57 27.70
N ILE A 922 10.19 29.69 26.37
CA ILE A 922 9.07 29.32 25.53
C ILE A 922 9.53 28.57 24.30
N SER A 923 8.77 27.51 23.97
CA SER A 923 8.78 26.81 22.70
C SER A 923 7.50 27.12 21.94
N PHE A 924 7.60 27.76 20.77
CA PHE A 924 6.48 27.92 19.85
C PHE A 924 6.87 27.50 18.43
N PHE A 925 6.72 26.20 18.16
CA PHE A 925 7.24 25.54 16.95
C PHE A 925 8.74 25.85 16.77
N GLU A 926 9.11 26.50 15.67
CA GLU A 926 10.49 26.87 15.33
C GLU A 926 11.01 28.11 16.08
N ARG A 927 10.16 28.79 16.88
CA ARG A 927 10.56 29.96 17.67
C ARG A 927 10.71 29.58 19.12
N GLU A 928 11.94 29.66 19.60
CA GLU A 928 12.33 29.26 20.94
C GLU A 928 13.21 30.30 21.61
N GLY A 929 13.19 30.33 22.94
CA GLY A 929 14.09 31.16 23.74
C GLY A 929 13.45 31.70 25.00
N PRO A 930 14.16 32.60 25.70
CA PRO A 930 13.64 33.32 26.85
C PRO A 930 12.41 34.16 26.51
N LEU A 931 11.47 34.23 27.43
CA LEU A 931 10.20 34.90 27.22
C LEU A 931 10.42 36.40 27.04
N THR A 932 9.91 36.91 25.93
CA THR A 932 9.84 38.32 25.59
C THR A 932 8.69 38.53 24.59
N VAL A 933 8.55 39.72 24.03
CA VAL A 933 7.59 40.00 22.96
C VAL A 933 7.94 39.23 21.67
N GLY A 934 6.96 38.97 20.80
CA GLY A 934 7.20 38.39 19.46
C GLY A 934 6.92 36.89 19.32
N TYR A 935 6.39 36.25 20.36
CA TYR A 935 5.86 34.88 20.31
C TYR A 935 4.37 34.80 19.90
N GLY A 936 3.82 35.89 19.34
CA GLY A 936 2.51 35.91 18.70
C GLY A 936 2.51 35.33 17.27
N SER A 937 1.45 35.58 16.50
CA SER A 937 1.35 35.21 15.07
C SER A 937 2.49 35.76 14.19
N ARG A 938 3.14 36.83 14.62
CA ARG A 938 4.26 37.51 13.94
C ARG A 938 5.25 37.99 14.99
N ALA A 939 6.45 38.36 14.57
CA ALA A 939 7.46 38.93 15.47
C ALA A 939 7.03 40.27 16.11
N ASP A 940 6.05 40.97 15.53
CA ASP A 940 5.47 42.21 16.08
C ASP A 940 4.17 41.98 16.87
N THR A 941 3.85 40.73 17.23
CA THR A 941 2.65 40.42 18.02
C THR A 941 2.93 39.55 19.24
N ILE A 942 1.98 39.58 20.17
CA ILE A 942 1.91 38.72 21.35
C ILE A 942 0.61 37.92 21.35
N GLY A 943 0.64 36.76 22.00
CA GLY A 943 -0.56 36.08 22.48
C GLY A 943 -0.63 36.08 24.00
N PRO A 944 -1.43 35.17 24.58
CA PRO A 944 -1.56 35.02 26.04
C PRO A 944 -0.25 34.59 26.72
N GLU A 945 0.74 34.09 25.98
CA GLU A 945 2.00 33.59 26.54
C GLU A 945 2.77 34.64 27.35
N LEU A 946 2.71 35.91 26.95
CA LEU A 946 3.47 36.95 27.63
C LEU A 946 2.90 37.20 29.03
N GLY A 947 1.60 37.44 29.15
CA GLY A 947 0.94 37.63 30.44
C GLY A 947 0.98 36.36 31.31
N PHE A 948 0.76 35.20 30.70
CA PHE A 948 0.81 33.91 31.39
C PHE A 948 2.21 33.65 31.97
N GLY A 949 3.24 33.81 31.15
CA GLY A 949 4.62 33.53 31.51
C GLY A 949 5.16 34.44 32.61
N HIS A 950 4.75 35.71 32.66
CA HIS A 950 5.07 36.59 33.78
C HIS A 950 4.45 36.09 35.09
N VAL A 951 3.17 35.70 35.07
CA VAL A 951 2.48 35.21 36.27
C VAL A 951 3.09 33.92 36.82
N VAL A 952 3.34 32.93 35.96
CA VAL A 952 3.92 31.67 36.43
C VAL A 952 5.40 31.81 36.78
N GLY A 953 6.17 32.61 36.02
CA GLY A 953 7.58 32.86 36.33
C GLY A 953 7.77 33.56 37.68
N ASP A 954 6.87 34.46 38.07
CA ASP A 954 6.95 35.13 39.39
C ASP A 954 6.53 34.20 40.54
N ALA A 955 5.88 33.07 40.24
CA ALA A 955 5.37 32.14 41.23
C ALA A 955 6.33 30.99 41.56
N PHE A 956 7.36 30.77 40.74
CA PHE A 956 8.34 29.70 40.94
C PHE A 956 9.76 30.28 40.97
N ASP A 957 10.53 29.90 41.99
CA ASP A 957 11.96 30.22 42.08
C ASP A 957 12.83 29.31 41.18
N THR A 958 12.21 28.37 40.45
CA THR A 958 12.85 27.47 39.49
C THR A 958 12.50 27.86 38.05
N PRO A 959 13.33 27.50 37.06
CA PRO A 959 13.04 27.81 35.67
C PRO A 959 11.68 27.29 35.21
N VAL A 960 11.01 28.07 34.36
CA VAL A 960 9.73 27.73 33.76
C VAL A 960 9.90 27.52 32.26
N LEU A 961 9.22 26.53 31.69
CA LEU A 961 9.09 26.35 30.24
C LEU A 961 7.61 26.39 29.82
N LEU A 962 7.32 27.23 28.83
CA LEU A 962 6.03 27.30 28.15
C LEU A 962 6.11 26.53 26.83
N ILE A 963 5.36 25.45 26.70
CA ILE A 963 5.18 24.72 25.45
C ILE A 963 3.91 25.25 24.78
N LYS A 964 4.07 26.14 23.80
CA LYS A 964 2.96 26.75 23.07
C LYS A 964 2.70 26.02 21.76
N VAL A 965 1.51 25.43 21.63
CA VAL A 965 1.12 24.64 20.46
C VAL A 965 -0.28 25.04 20.01
N ALA A 966 -0.35 25.95 19.04
CA ALA A 966 -1.60 26.55 18.60
C ALA A 966 -1.64 26.85 17.10
N TRP A 967 -2.82 26.77 16.49
CA TRP A 967 -3.02 26.97 15.04
C TRP A 967 -4.23 27.83 14.72
N GLY A 968 -4.19 28.59 13.61
CA GLY A 968 -5.37 29.33 13.16
C GLY A 968 -6.49 28.42 12.64
N GLY A 969 -7.74 28.76 12.97
CA GLY A 969 -8.93 28.20 12.30
C GLY A 969 -9.22 26.73 12.57
N LYS A 970 -8.96 26.24 13.79
CA LYS A 970 -9.16 24.84 14.19
C LYS A 970 -10.33 24.66 15.16
N SER A 971 -11.16 23.65 14.90
CA SER A 971 -12.29 23.29 15.78
C SER A 971 -11.94 22.15 16.74
N LEU A 972 -12.59 22.11 17.90
CA LEU A 972 -12.51 20.96 18.80
C LEU A 972 -13.29 19.77 18.25
N ALA A 973 -14.41 20.03 17.58
CA ALA A 973 -15.27 19.01 17.02
C ALA A 973 -14.66 18.23 15.84
N VAL A 974 -13.61 18.70 15.17
CA VAL A 974 -12.98 18.00 14.04
C VAL A 974 -11.47 17.98 14.17
N ASP A 975 -10.82 19.14 14.22
CA ASP A 975 -9.36 19.22 14.15
C ASP A 975 -8.69 18.71 15.43
N PHE A 976 -9.22 19.07 16.60
CA PHE A 976 -8.74 18.61 17.90
C PHE A 976 -9.61 17.51 18.51
N ARG A 977 -10.40 16.80 17.69
CA ARG A 977 -11.30 15.77 18.22
C ARG A 977 -10.48 14.68 18.93
N PRO A 978 -10.69 14.47 20.24
CA PRO A 978 -9.92 13.49 20.99
C PRO A 978 -10.43 12.06 20.72
N PRO A 979 -9.57 11.03 20.82
CA PRO A 979 -9.94 9.64 20.56
C PRO A 979 -11.20 9.15 21.29
N SER A 980 -11.38 9.53 22.56
CA SER A 980 -12.52 9.08 23.35
C SER A 980 -13.84 9.78 23.01
N ALA A 981 -13.83 10.83 22.20
CA ALA A 981 -15.05 11.49 21.71
C ALA A 981 -15.76 10.71 20.59
N GLY A 982 -15.10 9.69 20.02
CA GLY A 982 -15.65 8.86 18.94
C GLY A 982 -15.55 9.50 17.54
N GLY A 983 -15.68 8.67 16.50
CA GLY A 983 -15.38 9.09 15.13
C GLY A 983 -13.87 9.22 14.87
N ASP A 984 -13.49 9.90 13.79
CA ASP A 984 -12.08 10.07 13.42
C ASP A 984 -11.34 10.98 14.42
N VAL A 985 -10.14 10.56 14.85
CA VAL A 985 -9.26 11.37 15.69
C VAL A 985 -8.82 12.60 14.90
N GLY A 986 -8.94 13.77 15.52
CA GLY A 986 -8.57 15.02 14.90
C GLY A 986 -7.06 15.09 14.64
N PRO A 987 -6.61 15.45 13.43
CA PRO A 987 -5.18 15.47 13.11
C PRO A 987 -4.39 16.46 13.97
N PHE A 988 -5.02 17.55 14.42
CA PHE A 988 -4.38 18.55 15.29
C PHE A 988 -4.42 18.15 16.78
N TYR A 989 -5.28 17.21 17.18
CA TYR A 989 -5.15 16.54 18.48
C TYR A 989 -3.86 15.73 18.52
N THR A 990 -3.63 14.88 17.51
CA THR A 990 -2.42 14.07 17.43
C THR A 990 -1.17 14.94 17.36
N GLN A 991 -1.16 15.97 16.49
CA GLN A 991 -0.04 16.91 16.41
C GLN A 991 0.20 17.66 17.72
N LEU A 992 -0.85 18.02 18.48
CA LEU A 992 -0.68 18.67 19.78
C LEU A 992 0.12 17.77 20.73
N ILE A 993 -0.25 16.50 20.86
CA ILE A 993 0.44 15.54 21.72
C ILE A 993 1.87 15.29 21.23
N GLU A 994 2.06 15.10 19.93
CA GLU A 994 3.38 14.90 19.32
C GLU A 994 4.30 16.09 19.57
N GLN A 995 3.83 17.32 19.39
CA GLN A 995 4.65 18.52 19.59
C GLN A 995 5.02 18.70 21.07
N VAL A 996 4.10 18.43 21.99
CA VAL A 996 4.39 18.45 23.43
C VAL A 996 5.45 17.40 23.78
N ARG A 997 5.27 16.15 23.32
CA ARG A 997 6.24 15.07 23.56
C ARG A 997 7.59 15.34 22.92
N ALA A 998 7.61 15.91 21.72
CA ALA A 998 8.85 16.26 21.02
C ALA A 998 9.63 17.31 21.80
N VAL A 999 8.98 18.36 22.31
CA VAL A 999 9.64 19.37 23.14
C VAL A 999 10.15 18.76 24.44
N LEU A 1000 9.31 18.00 25.15
CA LEU A 1000 9.69 17.34 26.41
C LEU A 1000 10.82 16.32 26.24
N GLY A 1001 10.87 15.62 25.10
CA GLY A 1001 11.89 14.62 24.79
C GLY A 1001 13.21 15.19 24.24
N SER A 1002 13.30 16.50 23.99
CA SER A 1002 14.50 17.15 23.43
C SER A 1002 14.91 18.41 24.21
N LEU A 1003 14.54 18.48 25.50
CA LEU A 1003 14.77 19.66 26.34
C LEU A 1003 16.25 20.06 26.43
N ASP A 1004 17.15 19.10 26.66
CA ASP A 1004 18.60 19.37 26.79
C ASP A 1004 19.22 19.88 25.48
N GLU A 1005 18.72 19.41 24.33
CA GLU A 1005 19.19 19.85 23.01
C GLU A 1005 18.66 21.24 22.67
N ARG A 1006 17.38 21.49 22.94
CA ARG A 1006 16.68 22.72 22.55
C ARG A 1006 16.91 23.88 23.51
N PHE A 1007 17.07 23.56 24.79
CA PHE A 1007 17.27 24.52 25.87
C PHE A 1007 18.51 24.19 26.69
N PRO A 1008 19.71 24.15 26.07
CA PRO A 1008 20.96 23.79 26.77
C PRO A 1008 21.37 24.77 27.87
N ALA A 1009 20.68 25.91 27.98
CA ALA A 1009 20.89 26.93 29.02
C ALA A 1009 19.95 26.76 30.23
N LEU A 1010 18.97 25.84 30.17
CA LEU A 1010 18.12 25.51 31.31
C LEU A 1010 18.85 24.52 32.23
N GLU A 1011 19.06 24.92 33.48
CA GLU A 1011 19.58 24.04 34.52
C GLU A 1011 18.42 23.45 35.32
N TYR A 1012 18.23 22.13 35.21
CA TYR A 1012 17.21 21.39 35.95
C TYR A 1012 17.65 19.93 36.09
N ASP A 1013 17.23 19.30 37.19
CA ASP A 1013 17.54 17.90 37.50
C ASP A 1013 16.30 17.00 37.33
N ALA A 1014 15.10 17.59 37.25
CA ALA A 1014 13.86 16.90 36.94
C ALA A 1014 12.86 17.82 36.22
N VAL A 1015 11.97 17.22 35.42
CA VAL A 1015 10.90 17.92 34.71
C VAL A 1015 9.58 17.67 35.40
N GLU A 1016 8.80 18.72 35.62
CA GLU A 1016 7.46 18.63 36.20
C GLU A 1016 6.46 19.27 35.24
N LEU A 1017 5.50 18.48 34.75
CA LEU A 1017 4.39 19.01 33.97
C LEU A 1017 3.34 19.58 34.92
N VAL A 1018 3.18 20.90 34.91
CA VAL A 1018 2.49 21.65 35.98
C VAL A 1018 1.06 22.04 35.60
N GLY A 1019 0.79 22.31 34.33
CA GLY A 1019 -0.58 22.62 33.92
C GLY A 1019 -0.76 22.99 32.46
N PHE A 1020 -2.03 23.13 32.08
CA PHE A 1020 -2.48 23.25 30.71
C PHE A 1020 -3.44 24.43 30.54
N GLY A 1021 -3.05 25.43 29.76
CA GLY A 1021 -3.91 26.55 29.34
C GLY A 1021 -4.53 26.29 27.97
N TRP A 1022 -5.85 26.37 27.88
CA TRP A 1022 -6.61 26.15 26.65
C TRP A 1022 -7.37 27.41 26.22
N HIS A 1023 -7.15 27.87 24.98
CA HIS A 1023 -7.93 28.96 24.40
C HIS A 1023 -8.36 28.66 22.95
N GLN A 1024 -9.57 28.09 22.85
CA GLN A 1024 -10.19 27.70 21.59
C GLN A 1024 -11.72 27.77 21.70
N GLY A 1025 -12.40 27.96 20.56
CA GLY A 1025 -13.85 27.79 20.51
C GLY A 1025 -14.52 28.51 19.32
N TRP A 1026 -13.86 29.52 18.72
CA TRP A 1026 -14.51 30.32 17.67
C TRP A 1026 -15.04 29.46 16.52
N ASN A 1027 -14.29 28.46 16.07
CA ASN A 1027 -14.68 27.65 14.93
C ASN A 1027 -15.83 26.68 15.25
N ASP A 1028 -15.91 26.17 16.48
CA ASP A 1028 -17.05 25.37 16.97
C ASP A 1028 -18.32 26.20 17.13
N ARG A 1029 -18.20 27.52 17.29
CA ARG A 1029 -19.36 28.43 17.33
C ARG A 1029 -20.04 28.62 15.97
N ILE A 1030 -19.33 28.36 14.87
CA ILE A 1030 -19.80 28.63 13.50
C ILE A 1030 -20.78 27.55 13.03
N ASP A 1031 -20.70 26.35 13.58
CA ASP A 1031 -21.56 25.21 13.28
C ASP A 1031 -22.38 24.83 14.52
N GLN A 1032 -23.67 24.51 14.36
CA GLN A 1032 -24.52 24.20 15.50
C GLN A 1032 -24.19 22.81 16.10
N GLU A 1033 -23.88 21.82 15.27
CA GLU A 1033 -23.57 20.48 15.74
C GLU A 1033 -22.24 20.48 16.52
N PHE A 1034 -21.27 21.29 16.09
CA PHE A 1034 -19.99 21.43 16.80
C PHE A 1034 -20.18 22.15 18.14
N ASN A 1035 -21.06 23.15 18.18
CA ASN A 1035 -21.43 23.85 19.40
C ASN A 1035 -22.06 22.89 20.42
N ASP A 1036 -23.03 22.09 19.98
CA ASP A 1036 -23.79 21.17 20.82
C ASP A 1036 -22.88 20.04 21.37
N ALA A 1037 -21.87 19.63 20.60
CA ALA A 1037 -20.91 18.60 21.01
C ALA A 1037 -19.74 19.13 21.87
N TYR A 1038 -19.59 20.45 22.02
CA TYR A 1038 -18.37 21.05 22.58
C TYR A 1038 -18.05 20.57 24.00
N GLU A 1039 -19.05 20.57 24.88
CA GLU A 1039 -18.85 20.20 26.29
C GLU A 1039 -18.31 18.78 26.44
N GLU A 1040 -18.90 17.83 25.71
CA GLU A 1040 -18.49 16.42 25.79
C GLU A 1040 -17.15 16.17 25.10
N ASN A 1041 -16.92 16.80 23.95
CA ASN A 1041 -15.62 16.72 23.28
C ASN A 1041 -14.51 17.31 24.17
N MET A 1042 -14.79 18.40 24.90
CA MET A 1042 -13.81 19.01 25.80
C MET A 1042 -13.53 18.14 27.02
N ALA A 1043 -14.54 17.47 27.57
CA ALA A 1043 -14.35 16.50 28.65
C ALA A 1043 -13.48 15.32 28.18
N CYS A 1044 -13.76 14.78 27.00
CA CYS A 1044 -12.92 13.76 26.37
C CYS A 1044 -11.49 14.25 26.14
N PHE A 1045 -11.32 15.49 25.68
CA PHE A 1045 -10.02 16.08 25.38
C PHE A 1045 -9.16 16.19 26.64
N ILE A 1046 -9.74 16.65 27.75
CA ILE A 1046 -9.03 16.74 29.03
C ILE A 1046 -8.59 15.35 29.50
N ARG A 1047 -9.47 14.35 29.48
CA ARG A 1047 -9.13 12.97 29.90
C ARG A 1047 -8.03 12.38 29.02
N ASP A 1048 -8.15 12.56 27.72
CA ASP A 1048 -7.23 11.97 26.76
C ASP A 1048 -5.86 12.64 26.81
N VAL A 1049 -5.78 13.98 26.89
CA VAL A 1049 -4.50 14.67 27.08
C VAL A 1049 -3.83 14.25 28.40
N ARG A 1050 -4.58 14.16 29.50
CA ARG A 1050 -4.05 13.67 30.79
C ARG A 1050 -3.50 12.25 30.69
N ARG A 1051 -4.20 11.37 29.97
CA ARG A 1051 -3.75 10.00 29.71
C ARG A 1051 -2.49 9.96 28.84
N GLU A 1052 -2.48 10.73 27.74
CA GLU A 1052 -1.34 10.76 26.82
C GLU A 1052 -0.08 11.36 27.45
N LEU A 1053 -0.23 12.31 28.38
CA LEU A 1053 0.89 12.95 29.06
C LEU A 1053 1.22 12.30 30.41
N ASP A 1054 0.60 11.16 30.73
CA ASP A 1054 0.75 10.45 32.00
C ASP A 1054 0.59 11.35 33.24
N ALA A 1055 -0.39 12.26 33.18
CA ALA A 1055 -0.63 13.29 34.17
C ALA A 1055 -2.12 13.32 34.57
N PRO A 1056 -2.61 12.33 35.34
CA PRO A 1056 -4.05 12.14 35.62
C PRO A 1056 -4.72 13.32 36.34
N ASP A 1057 -3.94 14.10 37.09
CA ASP A 1057 -4.41 15.26 37.86
C ASP A 1057 -3.97 16.61 37.26
N LEU A 1058 -3.45 16.62 36.01
CA LEU A 1058 -2.91 17.83 35.39
C LEU A 1058 -3.95 18.97 35.43
N PRO A 1059 -3.64 20.12 36.06
CA PRO A 1059 -4.52 21.27 36.07
C PRO A 1059 -4.82 21.81 34.67
N PHE A 1060 -6.09 21.99 34.33
CA PHE A 1060 -6.53 22.65 33.09
C PHE A 1060 -7.19 23.99 33.38
N VAL A 1061 -6.90 25.00 32.56
CA VAL A 1061 -7.62 26.27 32.59
C VAL A 1061 -8.14 26.61 31.20
N ILE A 1062 -9.45 26.83 31.11
CA ILE A 1062 -10.18 27.09 29.87
C ILE A 1062 -10.51 28.58 29.81
N ALA A 1063 -9.98 29.28 28.81
CA ALA A 1063 -10.36 30.66 28.53
C ALA A 1063 -11.64 30.73 27.69
N GLU A 1064 -12.61 31.49 28.19
CA GLU A 1064 -13.87 31.78 27.51
C GLU A 1064 -13.64 32.40 26.12
N THR A 1065 -14.45 31.98 25.15
CA THR A 1065 -14.55 32.55 23.80
C THR A 1065 -15.48 33.77 23.85
N GLY A 1066 -15.16 34.74 24.72
CA GLY A 1066 -16.02 35.88 25.10
C GLY A 1066 -16.05 37.06 24.14
N MET A 1067 -15.58 36.89 22.88
CA MET A 1067 -15.44 37.97 21.91
C MET A 1067 -16.72 38.82 21.77
N ASN A 1068 -16.57 40.10 21.43
CA ASN A 1068 -17.59 41.15 21.50
C ASN A 1068 -17.96 41.59 22.94
N GLY A 1069 -17.32 40.99 23.95
CA GLY A 1069 -17.40 41.43 25.33
C GLY A 1069 -18.80 41.25 25.94
N PRO A 1070 -19.17 42.09 26.92
CA PRO A 1070 -20.49 42.02 27.58
C PRO A 1070 -21.67 42.26 26.63
N ASP A 1071 -21.42 42.83 25.45
CA ASP A 1071 -22.43 43.17 24.45
C ASP A 1071 -22.72 41.99 23.47
N GLU A 1072 -22.11 40.81 23.65
CA GLU A 1072 -22.35 39.63 22.80
C GLU A 1072 -23.80 39.10 22.97
N THR A 1073 -24.47 38.88 21.84
CA THR A 1073 -25.88 38.46 21.80
C THR A 1073 -26.12 37.26 20.89
N HIS A 1074 -25.11 36.81 20.15
CA HIS A 1074 -25.28 35.70 19.22
C HIS A 1074 -25.55 34.40 19.99
N PRO A 1075 -26.67 33.69 19.73
CA PRO A 1075 -27.11 32.55 20.55
C PRO A 1075 -26.06 31.44 20.61
N ARG A 1076 -25.39 31.13 19.49
CA ARG A 1076 -24.30 30.14 19.46
C ARG A 1076 -23.04 30.57 20.23
N ALA A 1077 -22.73 31.86 20.28
CA ALA A 1077 -21.59 32.34 21.07
C ALA A 1077 -21.87 32.17 22.56
N LEU A 1078 -23.06 32.59 23.00
CA LEU A 1078 -23.52 32.42 24.38
C LEU A 1078 -23.61 30.93 24.78
N SER A 1079 -24.14 30.08 23.88
CA SER A 1079 -24.21 28.63 24.08
C SER A 1079 -22.83 27.99 24.24
N LEU A 1080 -21.87 28.35 23.37
CA LEU A 1080 -20.51 27.85 23.46
C LEU A 1080 -19.82 28.29 24.76
N MET A 1081 -19.96 29.56 25.16
CA MET A 1081 -19.39 30.07 26.41
C MET A 1081 -19.97 29.35 27.63
N ALA A 1082 -21.27 29.03 27.59
CA ALA A 1082 -21.90 28.21 28.62
C ALA A 1082 -21.32 26.77 28.63
N ALA A 1083 -21.10 26.15 27.47
CA ALA A 1083 -20.47 24.83 27.37
C ALA A 1083 -19.02 24.82 27.89
N GLN A 1084 -18.23 25.85 27.57
CA GLN A 1084 -16.85 26.03 28.06
C GLN A 1084 -16.79 26.17 29.59
N ARG A 1085 -17.81 26.78 30.20
CA ARG A 1085 -17.93 26.88 31.66
C ARG A 1085 -18.41 25.55 32.26
N ALA A 1086 -19.43 24.94 31.67
CA ALA A 1086 -20.07 23.74 32.19
C ALA A 1086 -19.09 22.57 32.32
N VAL A 1087 -18.17 22.39 31.35
CA VAL A 1087 -17.15 21.34 31.44
C VAL A 1087 -16.26 21.51 32.67
N ALA A 1088 -15.86 22.72 33.05
CA ALA A 1088 -15.05 22.96 34.25
C ALA A 1088 -15.83 22.73 35.56
N GLU A 1089 -17.17 22.77 35.52
CA GLU A 1089 -18.05 22.55 36.68
C GLU A 1089 -18.42 21.07 36.90
N ARG A 1090 -18.04 20.17 35.97
CA ARG A 1090 -18.28 18.73 36.11
C ARG A 1090 -17.63 18.18 37.38
N GLU A 1091 -18.32 17.25 38.05
CA GLU A 1091 -17.86 16.70 39.33
C GLU A 1091 -16.48 16.04 39.24
N GLU A 1092 -16.20 15.33 38.14
CA GLU A 1092 -14.91 14.68 37.87
C GLU A 1092 -13.72 15.66 37.73
N PHE A 1093 -14.00 16.95 37.48
CA PHE A 1093 -13.00 17.98 37.21
C PHE A 1093 -12.87 19.02 38.32
N ARG A 1094 -13.66 18.87 39.38
CA ARG A 1094 -13.64 19.79 40.52
C ARG A 1094 -12.24 19.83 41.16
N GLY A 1095 -11.65 21.02 41.21
CA GLY A 1095 -10.34 21.25 41.83
C GLY A 1095 -9.15 20.95 40.91
N THR A 1096 -9.38 20.47 39.68
CA THR A 1096 -8.31 20.27 38.69
C THR A 1096 -8.60 20.92 37.34
N VAL A 1097 -9.79 21.50 37.14
CA VAL A 1097 -10.11 22.29 35.95
C VAL A 1097 -10.76 23.61 36.37
N ALA A 1098 -10.35 24.72 35.76
CA ALA A 1098 -10.91 26.05 35.99
C ALA A 1098 -11.35 26.71 34.67
N PHE A 1099 -12.31 27.62 34.79
CA PHE A 1099 -12.79 28.44 33.69
C PHE A 1099 -12.48 29.91 33.97
N VAL A 1100 -11.99 30.62 32.96
CA VAL A 1100 -11.69 32.06 33.00
C VAL A 1100 -12.64 32.79 32.08
N ALA A 1101 -13.51 33.63 32.66
CA ALA A 1101 -14.33 34.56 31.91
C ALA A 1101 -13.45 35.65 31.30
N THR A 1102 -13.65 35.96 30.02
CA THR A 1102 -12.79 36.89 29.27
C THR A 1102 -13.54 38.07 28.68
N GLN A 1103 -14.86 38.13 28.80
CA GLN A 1103 -15.69 39.22 28.25
C GLN A 1103 -15.22 40.61 28.70
N ASP A 1104 -14.81 40.76 29.96
CA ASP A 1104 -14.35 42.04 30.53
C ASP A 1104 -12.98 42.50 30.00
N PHE A 1105 -12.25 41.61 29.32
CA PHE A 1105 -10.98 41.93 28.68
C PHE A 1105 -11.18 42.50 27.27
N TRP A 1106 -12.40 42.51 26.74
CA TRP A 1106 -12.71 43.09 25.44
C TRP A 1106 -12.39 44.59 25.41
N ARG A 1107 -11.77 45.04 24.31
CA ARG A 1107 -11.56 46.45 24.00
C ARG A 1107 -12.23 46.77 22.68
N ARG A 1108 -12.91 47.93 22.61
CA ARG A 1108 -13.66 48.30 21.40
C ARG A 1108 -12.69 48.59 20.24
N ALA A 1109 -13.18 48.52 19.01
CA ALA A 1109 -12.36 48.69 17.82
C ALA A 1109 -11.73 50.09 17.71
N GLU A 1110 -12.33 51.09 18.34
CA GLU A 1110 -11.81 52.46 18.42
C GLU A 1110 -10.59 52.58 19.34
N GLU A 1111 -10.55 51.74 20.38
CA GLU A 1111 -9.51 51.66 21.42
C GLU A 1111 -8.42 50.62 21.07
N SER A 1112 -8.45 50.08 19.84
CA SER A 1112 -7.65 48.93 19.44
C SER A 1112 -6.97 49.08 18.08
N PRO A 1113 -5.85 48.37 17.83
CA PRO A 1113 -5.09 48.51 16.58
C PRO A 1113 -5.87 48.08 15.32
N SER A 1114 -6.86 47.19 15.44
CA SER A 1114 -7.68 46.74 14.32
C SER A 1114 -9.18 46.72 14.67
N GLY A 1115 -10.03 46.39 13.68
CA GLY A 1115 -11.45 46.09 13.88
C GLY A 1115 -11.76 44.60 13.73
N GLN A 1116 -10.75 43.73 13.86
CA GLN A 1116 -10.93 42.28 13.72
C GLN A 1116 -11.50 41.70 15.02
N GLY A 1117 -12.82 41.80 15.20
CA GLY A 1117 -13.45 41.37 16.44
C GLY A 1117 -13.23 39.88 16.79
N TYR A 1118 -13.05 39.01 15.80
CA TYR A 1118 -12.72 37.61 16.00
C TYR A 1118 -11.31 37.34 16.55
N HIS A 1119 -10.43 38.35 16.49
CA HIS A 1119 -9.09 38.39 17.08
C HIS A 1119 -8.94 39.50 18.12
N TRP A 1120 -10.00 39.77 18.91
CA TRP A 1120 -9.98 40.76 19.98
C TRP A 1120 -9.48 42.14 19.52
N ASN A 1121 -9.83 42.52 18.28
CA ASN A 1121 -9.39 43.78 17.65
C ASN A 1121 -7.86 43.98 17.62
N SER A 1122 -7.09 42.89 17.71
CA SER A 1122 -5.63 42.90 17.81
C SER A 1122 -5.10 43.69 19.01
N ASN A 1123 -5.89 43.82 20.08
CA ASN A 1123 -5.54 44.61 21.27
C ASN A 1123 -4.58 43.85 22.19
N ALA A 1124 -3.38 44.39 22.41
CA ALA A 1124 -2.35 43.76 23.22
C ALA A 1124 -2.72 43.65 24.71
N GLU A 1125 -3.47 44.62 25.24
CA GLU A 1125 -3.94 44.59 26.64
C GLU A 1125 -4.82 43.37 26.87
N THR A 1126 -5.73 43.09 25.93
CA THR A 1126 -6.64 41.95 26.00
C THR A 1126 -5.88 40.62 26.03
N TYR A 1127 -4.92 40.41 25.12
CA TYR A 1127 -4.13 39.17 25.10
C TYR A 1127 -3.31 39.00 26.37
N TYR A 1128 -2.72 40.10 26.89
CA TYR A 1128 -1.98 40.05 28.15
C TYR A 1128 -2.87 39.68 29.33
N LEU A 1129 -4.06 40.30 29.46
CA LEU A 1129 -5.02 40.02 30.54
C LEU A 1129 -5.56 38.60 30.49
N ILE A 1130 -5.82 38.05 29.30
CA ILE A 1130 -6.19 36.64 29.13
C ILE A 1130 -5.07 35.73 29.66
N GLY A 1131 -3.81 36.03 29.32
CA GLY A 1131 -2.65 35.30 29.81
C GLY A 1131 -2.50 35.36 31.33
N ASP A 1132 -2.58 36.56 31.91
CA ASP A 1132 -2.50 36.79 33.36
C ASP A 1132 -3.60 36.00 34.11
N ALA A 1133 -4.85 36.09 33.64
CA ALA A 1133 -5.98 35.39 34.25
C ALA A 1133 -5.86 33.86 34.13
N LEU A 1134 -5.40 33.34 32.98
CA LEU A 1134 -5.09 31.92 32.81
C LEU A 1134 -4.03 31.45 33.82
N GLY A 1135 -2.94 32.21 33.97
CA GLY A 1135 -1.86 31.89 34.91
C GLY A 1135 -2.34 31.87 36.36
N ARG A 1136 -3.08 32.90 36.81
CA ARG A 1136 -3.59 32.99 38.19
C ARG A 1136 -4.58 31.90 38.52
N ALA A 1137 -5.49 31.58 37.59
CA ALA A 1137 -6.45 30.50 37.78
C ALA A 1137 -5.73 29.15 37.91
N LEU A 1138 -4.66 28.94 37.14
CA LEU A 1138 -3.87 27.72 37.21
C LEU A 1138 -3.10 27.62 38.54
N LEU A 1139 -2.44 28.70 38.98
CA LEU A 1139 -1.79 28.76 40.29
C LEU A 1139 -2.77 28.51 41.45
N THR A 1140 -4.03 28.94 41.31
CA THR A 1140 -5.08 28.66 42.30
C THR A 1140 -5.40 27.16 42.37
N LEU A 1141 -5.45 26.46 41.23
CA LEU A 1141 -5.63 24.99 41.21
C LEU A 1141 -4.45 24.26 41.87
N LEU A 1142 -3.25 24.84 41.83
CA LEU A 1142 -2.04 24.30 42.47
C LEU A 1142 -1.95 24.60 43.98
N GLY A 1143 -2.95 25.28 44.57
CA GLY A 1143 -2.94 25.64 45.99
C GLY A 1143 -2.14 26.92 46.33
N GLY A 1144 -1.76 27.71 45.33
CA GLY A 1144 -1.13 29.03 45.51
C GLY A 1144 -2.09 30.05 46.16
N VAL A 1145 -1.52 31.03 46.88
CA VAL A 1145 -2.28 32.10 47.54
C VAL A 1145 -3.11 32.87 46.50
N GLN A 1146 -4.37 33.18 46.84
CA GLN A 1146 -5.17 34.16 46.11
C GLN A 1146 -4.43 35.52 46.09
N GLY A 1147 -3.64 35.78 45.06
CA GLY A 1147 -3.26 37.14 44.70
C GLY A 1147 -4.53 37.92 44.33
N GLU A 1148 -4.54 39.24 44.59
CA GLU A 1148 -5.67 40.11 44.25
C GLU A 1148 -6.21 39.79 42.85
N ALA A 1149 -7.54 39.80 42.71
CA ALA A 1149 -8.23 39.63 41.42
C ALA A 1149 -7.54 40.49 40.35
N PRO A 1150 -7.47 40.04 39.07
CA PRO A 1150 -6.84 40.82 38.00
C PRO A 1150 -7.32 42.25 38.13
N ALA A 1151 -6.39 43.21 38.24
CA ALA A 1151 -6.72 44.60 38.46
C ALA A 1151 -7.84 44.97 37.49
N ALA A 1152 -8.98 45.39 38.04
CA ALA A 1152 -10.18 45.64 37.26
C ALA A 1152 -9.81 46.44 35.99
N PRO A 1153 -10.51 46.22 34.85
CA PRO A 1153 -10.39 47.13 33.72
C PRO A 1153 -10.44 48.55 34.29
N LEU A 1154 -9.49 49.42 33.92
CA LEU A 1154 -9.51 50.80 34.38
C LEU A 1154 -10.93 51.32 34.16
N ASP A 1155 -11.60 51.70 35.25
CA ASP A 1155 -12.94 52.26 35.20
C ASP A 1155 -12.84 53.49 34.29
N ARG A 1156 -13.75 53.57 33.31
CA ARG A 1156 -13.69 54.59 32.24
C ARG A 1156 -13.78 56.01 32.77
#